data_AF-A0AAQ3NR38-F1
#
_entry.id   AF-A0AAQ3NR38-F1
#
_cell.length_a   1.000
_cell.length_b   1.000
_cell.length_c   1.000
_cell.angle_alpha   90.00
_cell.angle_beta   90.00
_cell.angle_gamma   90.00
#
_symmetry.space_group_name_H-M   'P 1'
#
loop_
_entity.id
_entity.type
_entity.pdbx_description
1 polymer ?
#
loop_
_entity_poly.entity_id
_entity_poly.type
_entity_poly.pdbx_seq_one_letter_code
_entity_poly.pdbx_strand_id
1 'polypeptide(L)'
;MTSEGIGNWPGGFFRDDDSTSADDEIREVNEEDEIKEILNEPLLEGEYANNSTLYKGKLFNSDTDAYNFYCLFAKTSGFSVRRGHSYKRNKNNIEDIYKRKFICHRGGVAKQRKTTAEVEKQRKRKSSRCNCSAKLMISKRTFGFEEKWMVTCFENSHNHALLDEKEIRFLPAYRDIPINNQARILLLSKVGCSVSLIMRVLEAEKGIEAGHLPFFDRDIRNFIISQSSIDKENDASDVLKLCKDLKDNDDAFQYDFTLDESNKLEHIISVFGDSIRAYEAFGDVVVFDTPYRINRYDMPLGLWVGVNNHGSSIFFGCVLLRDEKIPSFTWALKSFVRFVKGKCPQTILTDQDHALKEAVSTELPNTKHAFCIWHIATKLPTWFSFLLGTKYDDFKTEFYRLYNLECESDFEHQWDLMVGRFDLSNNTYIEALYFHRQFWALAYLKEFFFAGMTTTGRSESINSYIKKFLDVNTSLVDFVNQVGVAVNIRNQTGEEARMRQKYHNPLMKTSFPIEEHAASILTPYAFELLQHEIELSSKYAATVIDNDSYLVRHHTKLDGGRSVTWIKEKNSIHCSCKQFEFSGILCRHAIRVLLKNDYFSIPEEYLPSRWRKESSLIPQSRHIINYNDNSSVEFRSLVQCLEVESLKTKDRVEVATKELKKVIHCLKGMPEVQENSIDLEHGVLNVDECDVENPITSKTKGRPRGSRAKGGVEAAKKPRHCHYPNCGGTDHDSRNCLIKRKKDSLLASQSSPKK
;
A
#
# COMPACT_ATOMS: atom_id res chain seq x y z
N MET A 1 31.63 -23.26 1.08
CA MET A 1 30.23 -23.30 0.60
C MET A 1 29.43 -24.16 1.55
N THR A 2 28.51 -23.55 2.29
CA THR A 2 27.28 -24.17 2.82
C THR A 2 26.36 -23.01 3.18
N SER A 3 25.11 -23.10 2.77
CA SER A 3 24.10 -22.03 2.88
C SER A 3 22.89 -22.58 3.59
N GLU A 4 22.60 -22.06 4.79
CA GLU A 4 21.40 -22.39 5.57
C GLU A 4 20.87 -21.07 6.18
N GLY A 5 19.57 -20.73 6.13
CA GLY A 5 18.44 -21.43 5.53
C GLY A 5 17.37 -21.86 6.54
N ILE A 6 16.88 -20.93 7.38
CA ILE A 6 15.81 -21.16 8.37
C ILE A 6 14.96 -19.88 8.43
N GLY A 7 13.61 -19.90 8.48
CA GLY A 7 12.65 -21.00 8.41
C GLY A 7 11.21 -20.46 8.46
N ASN A 8 10.24 -21.17 7.85
CA ASN A 8 8.83 -20.78 7.83
C ASN A 8 8.13 -21.06 9.16
N TRP A 9 7.12 -20.25 9.50
CA TRP A 9 6.18 -20.52 10.60
C TRP A 9 4.94 -21.29 10.09
N PRO A 10 4.46 -22.33 10.80
CA PRO A 10 3.28 -23.10 10.43
C PRO A 10 1.98 -22.53 11.01
N GLY A 11 0.82 -23.01 10.53
CA GLY A 11 -0.49 -22.76 11.16
C GLY A 11 -1.40 -23.99 11.09
N GLY A 12 -2.52 -23.96 11.82
CA GLY A 12 -3.64 -24.92 11.68
C GLY A 12 -4.37 -25.33 12.97
N PHE A 13 -5.67 -25.64 12.82
CA PHE A 13 -6.63 -26.29 13.77
C PHE A 13 -7.15 -25.44 14.94
N PHE A 14 -8.44 -25.52 15.36
CA PHE A 14 -9.61 -26.38 15.06
C PHE A 14 -10.71 -25.63 14.25
N ARG A 15 -11.89 -26.13 13.78
CA ARG A 15 -12.74 -27.36 13.95
C ARG A 15 -13.85 -27.38 15.05
N ASP A 16 -15.00 -26.79 14.68
CA ASP A 16 -16.40 -27.32 14.62
C ASP A 16 -17.22 -27.82 15.83
N ASP A 17 -18.54 -27.89 15.59
CA ASP A 17 -19.71 -28.41 16.36
C ASP A 17 -20.28 -27.47 17.47
N ASP A 18 -21.61 -27.29 17.69
CA ASP A 18 -22.83 -27.88 17.08
C ASP A 18 -24.08 -26.92 17.19
N SER A 19 -25.20 -27.34 16.57
CA SER A 19 -26.62 -26.91 16.62
C SER A 19 -27.20 -26.48 18.00
N THR A 20 -28.37 -25.84 18.16
CA THR A 20 -29.66 -25.73 17.41
C THR A 20 -30.18 -24.24 17.48
N SER A 21 -31.40 -23.80 17.11
CA SER A 21 -32.72 -24.40 16.79
C SER A 21 -33.46 -23.62 15.66
N ALA A 22 -34.80 -23.73 15.60
CA ALA A 22 -35.72 -22.83 14.90
C ALA A 22 -36.84 -22.37 15.86
N ASP A 23 -37.54 -21.29 15.51
CA ASP A 23 -38.98 -21.09 15.78
C ASP A 23 -39.54 -20.02 14.82
N ASP A 24 -40.78 -20.19 14.38
CA ASP A 24 -41.50 -19.33 13.43
C ASP A 24 -42.15 -18.12 14.10
N GLU A 25 -42.25 -16.97 13.44
CA GLU A 25 -43.47 -16.15 13.48
C GLU A 25 -43.65 -15.19 12.28
N ILE A 26 -44.66 -15.53 11.46
CA ILE A 26 -45.65 -14.73 10.72
C ILE A 26 -45.28 -13.31 10.22
N ARG A 27 -45.56 -13.11 8.92
CA ARG A 27 -45.42 -11.86 8.15
C ARG A 27 -46.63 -10.94 8.30
N GLU A 28 -46.40 -9.62 8.35
CA GLU A 28 -47.28 -8.62 7.76
C GLU A 28 -46.58 -8.01 6.54
N VAL A 29 -47.27 -7.93 5.40
CA VAL A 29 -46.73 -7.43 4.11
C VAL A 29 -47.46 -6.14 3.75
N ASN A 30 -46.72 -5.06 3.51
CA ASN A 30 -47.25 -3.81 2.96
C ASN A 30 -47.05 -3.77 1.44
N GLU A 31 -48.10 -3.45 0.69
CA GLU A 31 -48.25 -3.70 -0.76
C GLU A 31 -47.59 -2.66 -1.72
N GLU A 32 -46.35 -2.20 -1.48
CA GLU A 32 -45.72 -1.16 -2.35
C GLU A 32 -44.41 -1.53 -3.08
N ASP A 33 -43.85 -2.74 -2.92
CA ASP A 33 -42.53 -3.11 -3.50
C ASP A 33 -42.57 -3.87 -4.86
N GLU A 34 -43.74 -4.23 -5.39
CA GLU A 34 -43.88 -5.30 -6.41
C GLU A 34 -43.45 -4.95 -7.87
N ILE A 35 -42.70 -3.87 -8.12
CA ILE A 35 -42.41 -3.36 -9.49
C ILE A 35 -40.91 -3.36 -9.88
N LYS A 36 -40.01 -3.98 -9.09
CA LYS A 36 -38.56 -4.08 -9.43
C LYS A 36 -37.97 -5.49 -9.51
N GLU A 37 -38.78 -6.54 -9.36
CA GLU A 37 -38.31 -7.93 -9.21
C GLU A 37 -38.61 -8.84 -10.42
N ILE A 38 -38.10 -8.49 -11.62
CA ILE A 38 -38.32 -9.29 -12.86
C ILE A 38 -36.99 -9.75 -13.51
N LEU A 39 -35.84 -9.65 -12.83
CA LEU A 39 -34.53 -9.97 -13.43
C LEU A 39 -33.55 -10.84 -12.62
N ASN A 40 -33.89 -11.35 -11.43
CA ASN A 40 -32.93 -12.13 -10.60
C ASN A 40 -33.51 -13.33 -9.81
N GLU A 41 -34.46 -14.10 -10.36
CA GLU A 41 -34.71 -15.46 -9.88
C GLU A 41 -34.08 -16.54 -10.79
N PRO A 42 -33.49 -17.61 -10.24
CA PRO A 42 -33.11 -18.79 -10.99
C PRO A 42 -34.37 -19.63 -11.29
N LEU A 43 -34.96 -19.43 -12.47
CA LEU A 43 -36.14 -20.18 -12.90
C LEU A 43 -35.90 -21.70 -12.84
N LEU A 44 -36.76 -22.38 -12.09
CA LEU A 44 -36.81 -23.84 -11.97
C LEU A 44 -36.91 -24.52 -13.35
N GLU A 45 -36.03 -25.48 -13.61
CA GLU A 45 -36.11 -26.33 -14.79
C GLU A 45 -37.32 -27.27 -14.67
N GLY A 46 -38.47 -26.90 -15.25
CA GLY A 46 -39.60 -27.82 -15.14
C GLY A 46 -40.97 -27.52 -15.73
N GLU A 47 -41.34 -26.31 -16.20
CA GLU A 47 -42.76 -26.13 -16.61
C GLU A 47 -43.08 -25.11 -17.74
N TYR A 48 -42.14 -24.84 -18.66
CA TYR A 48 -42.41 -24.01 -19.86
C TYR A 48 -41.85 -24.57 -21.20
N ALA A 49 -41.77 -25.90 -21.35
CA ALA A 49 -41.19 -26.56 -22.52
C ALA A 49 -41.87 -26.26 -23.89
N ASN A 50 -43.07 -25.64 -23.90
CA ASN A 50 -43.89 -25.45 -25.10
C ASN A 50 -44.00 -23.99 -25.63
N ASN A 51 -43.19 -23.02 -25.17
CA ASN A 51 -43.31 -21.62 -25.66
C ASN A 51 -41.99 -20.95 -26.12
N SER A 52 -40.89 -21.69 -26.13
CA SER A 52 -39.52 -21.18 -26.30
C SER A 52 -39.12 -20.84 -27.74
N THR A 53 -39.89 -21.24 -28.76
CA THR A 53 -39.56 -20.99 -30.17
C THR A 53 -39.94 -19.57 -30.61
N LEU A 54 -39.01 -18.94 -31.32
CA LEU A 54 -39.15 -17.63 -31.93
C LEU A 54 -39.54 -17.78 -33.41
N TYR A 55 -40.70 -17.24 -33.80
CA TYR A 55 -41.24 -17.36 -35.15
C TYR A 55 -41.90 -16.07 -35.63
N LYS A 56 -42.05 -15.93 -36.94
CA LYS A 56 -42.74 -14.80 -37.57
C LYS A 56 -44.23 -14.86 -37.22
N GLY A 57 -44.75 -13.79 -36.61
CA GLY A 57 -46.12 -13.70 -36.11
C GLY A 57 -46.26 -13.71 -34.58
N LYS A 58 -45.23 -14.12 -33.83
CA LYS A 58 -45.26 -14.07 -32.34
C LYS A 58 -45.51 -12.63 -31.86
N LEU A 59 -46.34 -12.49 -30.83
CA LEU A 59 -46.78 -11.23 -30.25
C LEU A 59 -46.07 -10.95 -28.92
N PHE A 60 -45.86 -9.66 -28.62
CA PHE A 60 -45.31 -9.15 -27.37
C PHE A 60 -46.10 -7.89 -26.96
N ASN A 61 -46.15 -7.59 -25.66
CA ASN A 61 -46.86 -6.42 -25.15
C ASN A 61 -46.01 -5.14 -25.34
N SER A 62 -44.70 -5.22 -25.08
CA SER A 62 -43.74 -4.14 -25.31
C SER A 62 -42.60 -4.54 -26.27
N ASP A 63 -41.88 -3.54 -26.81
CA ASP A 63 -40.66 -3.79 -27.57
C ASP A 63 -39.48 -4.24 -26.68
N THR A 64 -39.55 -3.96 -25.38
CA THR A 64 -38.61 -4.42 -24.36
C THR A 64 -38.77 -5.91 -24.11
N ASP A 65 -40.01 -6.43 -24.04
CA ASP A 65 -40.26 -7.87 -23.84
C ASP A 65 -39.73 -8.65 -25.05
N ALA A 66 -40.01 -8.16 -26.25
CA ALA A 66 -39.50 -8.72 -27.50
C ALA A 66 -37.96 -8.68 -27.58
N TYR A 67 -37.32 -7.65 -27.00
CA TYR A 67 -35.87 -7.56 -26.90
C TYR A 67 -35.32 -8.58 -25.89
N ASN A 68 -35.92 -8.67 -24.70
CA ASN A 68 -35.49 -9.57 -23.63
C ASN A 68 -35.65 -11.03 -24.04
N PHE A 69 -36.78 -11.40 -24.65
CA PHE A 69 -37.02 -12.73 -25.21
C PHE A 69 -35.98 -13.09 -26.29
N TYR A 70 -35.62 -12.13 -27.16
CA TYR A 70 -34.59 -12.37 -28.16
C TYR A 70 -33.18 -12.46 -27.57
N CYS A 71 -32.88 -11.73 -26.48
CA CYS A 71 -31.63 -11.86 -25.73
C CYS A 71 -31.50 -13.22 -25.05
N LEU A 72 -32.60 -13.78 -24.52
CA LEU A 72 -32.64 -15.14 -23.96
C LEU A 72 -32.43 -16.20 -25.04
N PHE A 73 -33.18 -16.13 -26.14
CA PHE A 73 -32.99 -17.00 -27.31
C PHE A 73 -31.56 -16.94 -27.86
N ALA A 74 -30.98 -15.74 -27.92
CA ALA A 74 -29.60 -15.58 -28.39
C ALA A 74 -28.59 -16.18 -27.41
N LYS A 75 -28.85 -16.08 -26.09
CA LYS A 75 -28.00 -16.67 -25.05
C LYS A 75 -27.96 -18.20 -25.17
N THR A 76 -29.11 -18.86 -25.33
CA THR A 76 -29.15 -20.32 -25.57
C THR A 76 -28.60 -20.71 -26.95
N SER A 77 -28.61 -19.78 -27.91
CA SER A 77 -28.09 -19.98 -29.27
C SER A 77 -26.64 -19.53 -29.47
N GLY A 78 -25.86 -19.25 -28.41
CA GLY A 78 -24.43 -18.96 -28.55
C GLY A 78 -24.04 -17.58 -29.10
N PHE A 79 -24.92 -16.57 -29.05
CA PHE A 79 -24.59 -15.20 -29.50
C PHE A 79 -25.26 -14.11 -28.65
N SER A 80 -24.76 -12.87 -28.70
CA SER A 80 -25.43 -11.72 -28.08
C SER A 80 -26.09 -10.77 -29.07
N VAL A 81 -27.15 -10.10 -28.62
CA VAL A 81 -28.00 -9.17 -29.38
C VAL A 81 -27.52 -7.73 -29.23
N ARG A 82 -27.75 -6.92 -30.26
CA ARG A 82 -27.59 -5.46 -30.24
C ARG A 82 -28.83 -4.80 -30.84
N ARG A 83 -29.31 -3.72 -30.21
CA ARG A 83 -30.37 -2.86 -30.78
C ARG A 83 -29.86 -2.23 -32.09
N GLY A 84 -30.63 -2.41 -33.16
CA GLY A 84 -30.35 -1.94 -34.50
C GLY A 84 -31.10 -0.65 -34.82
N HIS A 85 -31.76 -0.60 -35.99
CA HIS A 85 -32.53 0.58 -36.41
C HIS A 85 -33.93 0.60 -35.77
N SER A 86 -34.33 1.75 -35.26
CA SER A 86 -35.70 2.05 -34.83
C SER A 86 -36.38 2.93 -35.87
N TYR A 87 -37.60 2.59 -36.26
CA TYR A 87 -38.40 3.35 -37.22
C TYR A 87 -39.48 4.10 -36.43
N LYS A 88 -39.42 5.43 -36.51
CA LYS A 88 -40.35 6.35 -35.86
C LYS A 88 -41.43 6.81 -36.84
N ARG A 89 -42.60 7.13 -36.32
CA ARG A 89 -43.68 7.86 -37.02
C ARG A 89 -44.08 9.01 -36.11
N ASN A 90 -44.19 10.21 -36.67
CA ASN A 90 -44.72 11.35 -35.92
C ASN A 90 -46.25 11.25 -35.89
N LYS A 91 -46.85 11.22 -34.69
CA LYS A 91 -48.30 11.20 -34.48
C LYS A 91 -48.60 12.18 -33.34
N ASN A 92 -49.41 13.21 -33.61
CA ASN A 92 -49.78 14.24 -32.64
C ASN A 92 -48.56 14.92 -31.93
N ASN A 93 -47.53 15.30 -32.69
CA ASN A 93 -46.24 15.83 -32.19
C ASN A 93 -45.45 14.91 -31.23
N ILE A 94 -45.81 13.63 -31.12
CA ILE A 94 -45.08 12.62 -30.36
C ILE A 94 -44.41 11.64 -31.33
N GLU A 95 -43.12 11.37 -31.11
CA GLU A 95 -42.35 10.38 -31.87
C GLU A 95 -42.68 8.94 -31.42
N ASP A 96 -43.73 8.33 -31.97
CA ASP A 96 -44.02 6.91 -31.70
C ASP A 96 -43.08 5.98 -32.49
N ILE A 97 -42.51 4.98 -31.81
CA ILE A 97 -41.69 3.95 -32.46
C ILE A 97 -42.64 2.83 -32.88
N TYR A 98 -42.92 2.71 -34.18
CA TYR A 98 -43.84 1.68 -34.68
C TYR A 98 -43.13 0.39 -35.13
N LYS A 99 -41.79 0.39 -35.25
CA LYS A 99 -41.01 -0.77 -35.73
C LYS A 99 -39.57 -0.73 -35.24
N ARG A 100 -39.04 -1.87 -34.80
CA ARG A 100 -37.63 -2.01 -34.35
C ARG A 100 -36.94 -3.21 -35.00
N LYS A 101 -35.64 -3.09 -35.17
CA LYS A 101 -34.74 -4.15 -35.65
C LYS A 101 -33.70 -4.45 -34.58
N PHE A 102 -33.57 -5.71 -34.20
CA PHE A 102 -32.50 -6.25 -33.36
C PHE A 102 -31.58 -7.13 -34.22
N ILE A 103 -30.28 -7.16 -33.94
CA ILE A 103 -29.27 -7.84 -34.76
C ILE A 103 -28.24 -8.56 -33.89
N CYS A 104 -27.55 -9.57 -34.42
CA CYS A 104 -26.36 -10.12 -33.78
C CYS A 104 -25.31 -9.01 -33.52
N HIS A 105 -24.57 -9.10 -32.42
CA HIS A 105 -23.53 -8.14 -32.06
C HIS A 105 -22.43 -7.99 -33.14
N ARG A 106 -22.14 -9.07 -33.88
CA ARG A 106 -21.21 -9.10 -35.03
C ARG A 106 -21.83 -8.60 -36.35
N GLY A 107 -23.11 -8.23 -36.33
CA GLY A 107 -23.88 -7.76 -37.48
C GLY A 107 -23.52 -6.35 -37.95
N GLY A 108 -23.60 -6.16 -39.28
CA GLY A 108 -23.21 -4.95 -39.99
C GLY A 108 -21.69 -4.74 -40.12
N VAL A 109 -21.28 -3.62 -40.73
CA VAL A 109 -19.87 -3.21 -40.87
C VAL A 109 -19.49 -2.22 -39.76
N ALA A 110 -18.21 -2.13 -39.39
CA ALA A 110 -17.72 -1.08 -38.49
C ALA A 110 -17.80 0.29 -39.18
N LYS A 111 -18.54 1.25 -38.60
CA LYS A 111 -18.51 2.63 -39.09
C LYS A 111 -17.12 3.21 -38.83
N GLN A 112 -16.44 3.71 -39.86
CA GLN A 112 -15.27 4.55 -39.64
C GLN A 112 -15.74 5.84 -38.93
N ARG A 113 -15.02 6.25 -37.88
CA ARG A 113 -15.30 7.51 -37.19
C ARG A 113 -14.79 8.66 -38.04
N LYS A 114 -15.58 9.73 -38.21
CA LYS A 114 -15.10 10.97 -38.85
C LYS A 114 -13.92 11.50 -38.02
N THR A 115 -12.83 11.83 -38.68
CA THR A 115 -11.60 12.34 -38.06
C THR A 115 -11.73 13.82 -37.75
N THR A 116 -11.96 14.16 -36.49
CA THR A 116 -11.55 15.45 -35.91
C THR A 116 -10.15 15.32 -35.30
N ALA A 117 -9.44 16.43 -35.08
CA ALA A 117 -8.00 16.43 -34.85
C ALA A 117 -7.53 15.83 -33.50
N GLU A 118 -8.41 15.62 -32.53
CA GLU A 118 -8.05 15.20 -31.16
C GLU A 118 -7.79 13.67 -30.98
N VAL A 119 -7.70 12.90 -32.07
CA VAL A 119 -7.82 11.43 -32.01
C VAL A 119 -6.51 10.68 -31.72
N GLU A 120 -5.36 11.35 -31.59
CA GLU A 120 -4.05 10.69 -31.36
C GLU A 120 -4.00 9.80 -30.11
N LYS A 121 -4.88 10.01 -29.12
CA LYS A 121 -4.95 9.24 -27.86
C LYS A 121 -5.87 8.00 -27.90
N GLN A 122 -6.46 7.61 -29.04
CA GLN A 122 -7.38 6.46 -29.09
C GLN A 122 -6.70 5.10 -29.34
N ARG A 123 -7.00 4.11 -28.47
CA ARG A 123 -6.51 2.71 -28.59
C ARG A 123 -7.01 2.05 -29.88
N LYS A 124 -6.09 1.59 -30.74
CA LYS A 124 -6.38 0.80 -31.97
C LYS A 124 -7.02 -0.56 -31.64
N ARG A 125 -8.36 -0.61 -31.52
CA ARG A 125 -9.13 -1.87 -31.36
C ARG A 125 -9.60 -2.39 -32.72
N LYS A 126 -9.34 -3.68 -33.00
CA LYS A 126 -9.98 -4.40 -34.11
C LYS A 126 -11.48 -4.58 -33.81
N SER A 127 -12.33 -4.53 -34.83
CA SER A 127 -13.77 -4.74 -34.69
C SER A 127 -14.12 -6.23 -34.75
N SER A 128 -15.09 -6.69 -33.94
CA SER A 128 -15.64 -8.05 -33.99
C SER A 128 -16.73 -8.24 -35.07
N ARG A 129 -17.11 -7.16 -35.76
CA ARG A 129 -18.13 -7.15 -36.80
C ARG A 129 -17.68 -7.89 -38.07
N CYS A 130 -18.51 -8.81 -38.55
CA CYS A 130 -18.31 -9.61 -39.76
C CYS A 130 -19.52 -9.56 -40.72
N ASN A 131 -20.37 -8.53 -40.60
CA ASN A 131 -21.57 -8.36 -41.40
C ASN A 131 -22.61 -9.50 -41.31
N CYS A 132 -22.68 -10.17 -40.15
CA CYS A 132 -23.68 -11.21 -39.87
C CYS A 132 -25.12 -10.73 -40.15
N SER A 133 -25.92 -11.58 -40.81
CA SER A 133 -27.30 -11.24 -41.24
C SER A 133 -28.36 -11.48 -40.16
N ALA A 134 -28.06 -12.30 -39.15
CA ALA A 134 -28.98 -12.68 -38.08
C ALA A 134 -29.68 -11.48 -37.41
N LYS A 135 -31.02 -11.51 -37.44
CA LYS A 135 -31.87 -10.38 -37.06
C LYS A 135 -33.27 -10.80 -36.61
N LEU A 136 -33.82 -10.01 -35.70
CA LEU A 136 -35.24 -9.98 -35.38
C LEU A 136 -35.80 -8.60 -35.75
N MET A 137 -37.01 -8.56 -36.29
CA MET A 137 -37.70 -7.32 -36.65
C MET A 137 -39.14 -7.37 -36.17
N ILE A 138 -39.50 -6.44 -35.29
CA ILE A 138 -40.83 -6.31 -34.70
C ILE A 138 -41.52 -5.05 -35.21
N SER A 139 -42.85 -5.08 -35.29
CA SER A 139 -43.65 -3.91 -35.63
C SER A 139 -44.96 -3.90 -34.84
N LYS A 140 -45.33 -2.72 -34.36
CA LYS A 140 -46.59 -2.42 -33.69
C LYS A 140 -47.74 -2.73 -34.66
N ARG A 141 -48.74 -3.46 -34.20
CA ARG A 141 -49.97 -3.79 -34.92
C ARG A 141 -51.15 -3.73 -33.96
N THR A 142 -52.26 -3.17 -34.42
CA THR A 142 -53.50 -3.09 -33.66
C THR A 142 -54.28 -4.39 -33.83
N PHE A 143 -54.73 -4.99 -32.73
CA PHE A 143 -55.58 -6.18 -32.67
C PHE A 143 -56.79 -5.84 -31.79
N GLY A 144 -57.94 -5.61 -32.41
CA GLY A 144 -59.10 -5.05 -31.72
C GLY A 144 -58.78 -3.65 -31.17
N PHE A 145 -58.87 -3.48 -29.85
CA PHE A 145 -58.56 -2.23 -29.15
C PHE A 145 -57.11 -2.15 -28.62
N GLU A 146 -56.32 -3.22 -28.73
CA GLU A 146 -54.96 -3.28 -28.19
C GLU A 146 -53.88 -3.09 -29.27
N GLU A 147 -52.81 -2.37 -28.98
CA GLU A 147 -51.61 -2.32 -29.82
C GLU A 147 -50.56 -3.30 -29.29
N LYS A 148 -50.18 -4.32 -30.09
CA LYS A 148 -49.18 -5.33 -29.73
C LYS A 148 -48.02 -5.37 -30.73
N TRP A 149 -46.85 -5.81 -30.27
CA TRP A 149 -45.63 -5.90 -31.06
C TRP A 149 -45.51 -7.27 -31.72
N MET A 150 -45.70 -7.33 -33.04
CA MET A 150 -45.60 -8.57 -33.82
C MET A 150 -44.21 -8.75 -34.44
N VAL A 151 -43.66 -9.96 -34.37
CA VAL A 151 -42.48 -10.36 -35.16
C VAL A 151 -42.83 -10.41 -36.65
N THR A 152 -42.24 -9.50 -37.42
CA THR A 152 -42.44 -9.38 -38.88
C THR A 152 -41.38 -10.10 -39.70
N CYS A 153 -40.17 -10.25 -39.17
CA CYS A 153 -39.07 -11.01 -39.78
C CYS A 153 -38.16 -11.55 -38.68
N PHE A 154 -37.78 -12.81 -38.81
CA PHE A 154 -36.78 -13.49 -37.99
C PHE A 154 -35.85 -14.27 -38.91
N GLU A 155 -34.55 -14.12 -38.71
CA GLU A 155 -33.51 -14.83 -39.46
C GLU A 155 -32.38 -15.17 -38.49
N ASN A 156 -32.07 -16.46 -38.35
CA ASN A 156 -31.05 -16.98 -37.43
C ASN A 156 -29.83 -17.57 -38.17
N SER A 157 -29.59 -17.14 -39.42
CA SER A 157 -28.39 -17.54 -40.16
C SER A 157 -27.19 -16.69 -39.71
N HIS A 158 -26.11 -17.35 -39.30
CA HIS A 158 -24.87 -16.69 -38.86
C HIS A 158 -23.72 -17.06 -39.80
N ASN A 159 -22.86 -16.08 -40.09
CA ASN A 159 -21.65 -16.28 -40.91
C ASN A 159 -20.37 -16.41 -40.05
N HIS A 160 -20.53 -16.85 -38.81
CA HIS A 160 -19.48 -17.08 -37.83
C HIS A 160 -19.90 -18.22 -36.91
N ALA A 161 -18.94 -18.88 -36.27
CA ALA A 161 -19.20 -19.82 -35.19
C ALA A 161 -20.03 -19.15 -34.07
N LEU A 162 -20.93 -19.94 -33.49
CA LEU A 162 -21.66 -19.64 -32.27
C LEU A 162 -20.85 -20.18 -31.09
N LEU A 163 -20.97 -19.54 -29.93
CA LEU A 163 -20.24 -19.91 -28.71
C LEU A 163 -20.98 -20.99 -27.94
N ASP A 164 -20.25 -21.84 -27.23
CA ASP A 164 -20.85 -22.76 -26.24
C ASP A 164 -21.23 -22.03 -24.93
N GLU A 165 -21.87 -22.74 -23.99
CA GLU A 165 -22.30 -22.18 -22.70
C GLU A 165 -21.15 -21.71 -21.80
N LYS A 166 -19.98 -22.35 -21.90
CA LYS A 166 -18.76 -21.99 -21.14
C LYS A 166 -18.07 -20.77 -21.75
N GLU A 167 -18.18 -20.58 -23.07
CA GLU A 167 -17.66 -19.44 -23.80
C GLU A 167 -18.58 -18.21 -23.72
N ILE A 168 -19.91 -18.39 -23.77
CA ILE A 168 -20.85 -17.28 -23.94
C ILE A 168 -20.85 -16.33 -22.73
N ARG A 169 -20.60 -16.84 -21.52
CA ARG A 169 -20.43 -16.03 -20.30
C ARG A 169 -19.32 -15.00 -20.39
N PHE A 170 -18.36 -15.12 -21.32
CA PHE A 170 -17.32 -14.11 -21.52
C PHE A 170 -17.75 -12.94 -22.41
N LEU A 171 -18.94 -12.98 -23.04
CA LEU A 171 -19.45 -11.86 -23.84
C LEU A 171 -19.90 -10.69 -22.94
N PRO A 172 -19.51 -9.43 -23.25
CA PRO A 172 -19.89 -8.25 -22.45
C PRO A 172 -21.39 -8.05 -22.16
N ALA A 173 -22.29 -8.64 -22.95
CA ALA A 173 -23.73 -8.54 -22.77
C ALA A 173 -24.32 -9.51 -21.70
N TYR A 174 -23.49 -10.37 -21.11
CA TYR A 174 -23.89 -11.36 -20.11
C TYR A 174 -23.04 -11.28 -18.83
N ARG A 175 -22.33 -10.15 -18.63
CA ARG A 175 -21.39 -9.90 -17.52
C ARG A 175 -21.79 -8.69 -16.68
N ASP A 176 -23.09 -8.43 -16.61
CA ASP A 176 -23.65 -7.39 -15.77
C ASP A 176 -23.57 -7.78 -14.29
N ILE A 177 -23.45 -6.80 -13.42
CA ILE A 177 -23.37 -7.00 -11.96
C ILE A 177 -24.80 -6.90 -11.40
N PRO A 178 -25.36 -7.99 -10.83
CA PRO A 178 -26.69 -7.97 -10.22
C PRO A 178 -26.82 -6.92 -9.11
N ILE A 179 -27.99 -6.30 -8.99
CA ILE A 179 -28.25 -5.17 -8.07
C ILE A 179 -27.95 -5.56 -6.61
N ASN A 180 -28.30 -6.77 -6.18
CA ASN A 180 -27.99 -7.29 -4.85
C ASN A 180 -26.48 -7.34 -4.54
N ASN A 181 -25.63 -7.54 -5.56
CA ASN A 181 -24.18 -7.49 -5.39
C ASN A 181 -23.64 -6.05 -5.38
N GLN A 182 -24.33 -5.08 -5.99
CA GLN A 182 -23.81 -3.72 -6.19
C GLN A 182 -23.55 -3.01 -4.85
N ALA A 183 -24.52 -3.01 -3.93
CA ALA A 183 -24.36 -2.43 -2.60
C ALA A 183 -23.24 -3.14 -1.80
N ARG A 184 -23.16 -4.47 -1.87
CA ARG A 184 -22.12 -5.27 -1.20
C ARG A 184 -20.71 -4.98 -1.74
N ILE A 185 -20.57 -4.83 -3.06
CA ILE A 185 -19.32 -4.43 -3.72
C ILE A 185 -18.87 -3.05 -3.26
N LEU A 186 -19.78 -2.07 -3.18
CA LEU A 186 -19.46 -0.71 -2.73
C LEU A 186 -19.01 -0.69 -1.26
N LEU A 187 -19.72 -1.38 -0.38
CA LEU A 187 -19.35 -1.52 1.03
C LEU A 187 -17.95 -2.15 1.19
N LEU A 188 -17.71 -3.29 0.53
CA LEU A 188 -16.42 -3.99 0.62
C LEU A 188 -15.28 -3.15 0.01
N SER A 189 -15.54 -2.42 -1.07
CA SER A 189 -14.58 -1.47 -1.66
C SER A 189 -14.26 -0.32 -0.71
N LYS A 190 -15.26 0.24 -0.01
CA LYS A 190 -15.08 1.37 0.93
C LYS A 190 -14.19 0.98 2.12
N VAL A 191 -14.33 -0.24 2.64
CA VAL A 191 -13.44 -0.78 3.69
C VAL A 191 -12.08 -1.28 3.16
N GLY A 192 -11.74 -1.00 1.90
CA GLY A 192 -10.42 -1.29 1.32
C GLY A 192 -10.20 -2.74 0.84
N CYS A 193 -11.26 -3.55 0.67
CA CYS A 193 -11.10 -4.90 0.13
C CYS A 193 -10.60 -4.86 -1.32
N SER A 194 -9.52 -5.59 -1.62
CA SER A 194 -9.08 -5.79 -3.01
C SER A 194 -10.19 -6.45 -3.85
N VAL A 195 -10.29 -6.10 -5.12
CA VAL A 195 -11.36 -6.62 -6.01
C VAL A 195 -11.40 -8.14 -6.09
N SER A 196 -10.25 -8.81 -6.01
CA SER A 196 -10.19 -10.29 -5.98
C SER A 196 -10.66 -10.87 -4.64
N LEU A 197 -10.53 -10.13 -3.53
CA LEU A 197 -11.17 -10.48 -2.25
C LEU A 197 -12.69 -10.26 -2.33
N ILE A 198 -13.16 -9.16 -2.93
CA ILE A 198 -14.59 -8.89 -3.14
C ILE A 198 -15.24 -10.03 -3.94
N MET A 199 -14.60 -10.49 -5.03
CA MET A 199 -15.04 -11.67 -5.79
C MET A 199 -15.21 -12.89 -4.90
N ARG A 200 -14.19 -13.25 -4.11
CA ARG A 200 -14.24 -14.44 -3.23
C ARG A 200 -15.29 -14.34 -2.12
N VAL A 201 -15.54 -13.15 -1.59
CA VAL A 201 -16.62 -12.91 -0.61
C VAL A 201 -17.98 -13.15 -1.27
N LEU A 202 -18.23 -12.59 -2.47
CA LEU A 202 -19.47 -12.80 -3.21
C LEU A 202 -19.69 -14.25 -3.69
N GLU A 203 -18.60 -14.99 -3.94
CA GLU A 203 -18.63 -16.42 -4.26
C GLU A 203 -19.03 -17.23 -3.01
N ALA A 204 -18.38 -16.97 -1.87
CA ALA A 204 -18.69 -17.63 -0.60
C ALA A 204 -20.11 -17.33 -0.10
N GLU A 205 -20.56 -16.07 -0.14
CA GLU A 205 -21.91 -15.64 0.24
C GLU A 205 -23.03 -16.30 -0.58
N LYS A 206 -22.70 -16.82 -1.76
CA LYS A 206 -23.65 -17.51 -2.66
C LYS A 206 -23.45 -19.02 -2.71
N GLY A 207 -22.45 -19.58 -2.01
CA GLY A 207 -22.09 -21.00 -2.09
C GLY A 207 -21.61 -21.44 -3.49
N ILE A 208 -21.02 -20.53 -4.27
CA ILE A 208 -20.59 -20.80 -5.65
C ILE A 208 -19.07 -21.03 -5.71
N GLU A 209 -18.62 -22.00 -6.50
CA GLU A 209 -17.20 -22.24 -6.75
C GLU A 209 -16.48 -21.04 -7.39
N ALA A 210 -15.22 -20.83 -6.98
CA ALA A 210 -14.40 -19.72 -7.45
C ALA A 210 -14.29 -19.65 -8.98
N GLY A 211 -14.52 -18.45 -9.54
CA GLY A 211 -14.47 -18.20 -10.97
C GLY A 211 -15.77 -18.48 -11.74
N HIS A 212 -16.88 -18.83 -11.08
CA HIS A 212 -18.18 -19.08 -11.71
C HIS A 212 -19.16 -17.90 -11.69
N LEU A 213 -18.85 -16.78 -11.02
CA LEU A 213 -19.66 -15.56 -11.10
C LEU A 213 -19.82 -15.06 -12.56
N PRO A 214 -20.95 -14.42 -12.93
CA PRO A 214 -21.19 -13.97 -14.30
C PRO A 214 -20.32 -12.78 -14.72
N PHE A 215 -19.77 -12.03 -13.76
CA PHE A 215 -18.87 -10.89 -13.96
C PHE A 215 -17.46 -11.20 -13.41
N PHE A 216 -16.47 -10.39 -13.78
CA PHE A 216 -15.06 -10.61 -13.41
C PHE A 216 -14.45 -9.36 -12.73
N ASP A 217 -13.23 -9.47 -12.18
CA ASP A 217 -12.47 -8.37 -11.55
C ASP A 217 -12.43 -7.07 -12.37
N ARG A 218 -12.47 -7.19 -13.70
CA ARG A 218 -12.47 -6.01 -14.58
C ARG A 218 -13.81 -5.27 -14.53
N ASP A 219 -14.89 -6.00 -14.43
CA ASP A 219 -16.25 -5.46 -14.48
C ASP A 219 -16.59 -4.83 -13.12
N ILE A 220 -16.18 -5.45 -12.01
CA ILE A 220 -16.19 -4.81 -10.67
C ILE A 220 -15.39 -3.51 -10.67
N ARG A 221 -14.16 -3.49 -11.20
CA ARG A 221 -13.36 -2.25 -11.30
C ARG A 221 -14.07 -1.18 -12.12
N ASN A 222 -14.64 -1.52 -13.27
CA ASN A 222 -15.38 -0.55 -14.08
C ASN A 222 -16.61 -0.01 -13.32
N PHE A 223 -17.30 -0.87 -12.55
CA PHE A 223 -18.45 -0.49 -11.73
C PHE A 223 -18.06 0.45 -10.59
N ILE A 224 -17.05 0.10 -9.77
CA ILE A 224 -16.52 0.98 -8.71
C ILE A 224 -16.11 2.34 -9.29
N ILE A 225 -15.36 2.36 -10.40
CA ILE A 225 -14.96 3.59 -11.10
C ILE A 225 -16.18 4.40 -11.59
N SER A 226 -17.25 3.73 -12.04
CA SER A 226 -18.48 4.40 -12.49
C SER A 226 -19.28 5.00 -11.35
N GLN A 227 -19.38 4.32 -10.21
CA GLN A 227 -20.08 4.81 -9.02
C GLN A 227 -19.30 5.95 -8.37
N SER A 228 -17.98 5.79 -8.20
CA SER A 228 -17.11 6.88 -7.73
C SER A 228 -17.01 8.06 -8.69
N SER A 229 -17.74 8.08 -9.82
CA SER A 229 -17.85 9.24 -10.73
C SER A 229 -18.87 10.27 -10.33
N ILE A 230 -19.75 9.94 -9.38
CA ILE A 230 -20.96 10.72 -9.11
C ILE A 230 -20.66 11.85 -8.10
N ASP A 231 -19.69 11.65 -7.19
CA ASP A 231 -19.31 12.61 -6.13
C ASP A 231 -17.98 13.35 -6.41
N LYS A 232 -17.57 13.48 -7.69
CA LYS A 232 -16.15 13.76 -8.07
C LYS A 232 -15.66 15.20 -7.94
N GLU A 233 -16.51 16.17 -7.62
CA GLU A 233 -16.17 17.60 -7.68
C GLU A 233 -15.57 18.16 -6.38
N ASN A 234 -15.74 17.49 -5.23
CA ASN A 234 -15.41 18.08 -3.92
C ASN A 234 -14.32 17.34 -3.08
N ASP A 235 -13.61 16.32 -3.61
CA ASP A 235 -12.62 15.50 -2.85
C ASP A 235 -11.71 16.32 -1.89
N ALA A 236 -11.25 17.51 -2.33
CA ALA A 236 -10.39 18.40 -1.55
C ALA A 236 -11.13 19.12 -0.40
N SER A 237 -12.36 19.59 -0.63
CA SER A 237 -13.20 20.16 0.42
C SER A 237 -13.61 19.08 1.43
N ASP A 238 -13.99 17.90 0.95
CA ASP A 238 -14.44 16.79 1.80
C ASP A 238 -13.31 16.26 2.70
N VAL A 239 -12.05 16.19 2.23
CA VAL A 239 -10.92 15.77 3.08
C VAL A 239 -10.53 16.84 4.10
N LEU A 240 -10.65 18.14 3.75
CA LEU A 240 -10.40 19.22 4.71
C LEU A 240 -11.49 19.27 5.79
N LYS A 241 -12.75 19.04 5.41
CA LYS A 241 -13.86 18.85 6.35
C LYS A 241 -13.62 17.65 7.26
N LEU A 242 -13.23 16.49 6.73
CA LEU A 242 -12.88 15.31 7.54
C LEU A 242 -11.74 15.62 8.52
N CYS A 243 -10.70 16.34 8.09
CA CYS A 243 -9.61 16.75 8.98
C CYS A 243 -10.06 17.72 10.08
N LYS A 244 -11.00 18.63 9.78
CA LYS A 244 -11.65 19.48 10.79
C LYS A 244 -12.50 18.65 11.75
N ASP A 245 -13.37 17.77 11.25
CA ASP A 245 -14.18 16.86 12.07
C ASP A 245 -13.27 16.00 12.99
N LEU A 246 -12.13 15.50 12.48
CA LEU A 246 -11.14 14.76 13.29
C LEU A 246 -10.46 15.65 14.34
N LYS A 247 -10.19 16.92 14.02
CA LYS A 247 -9.61 17.90 14.94
C LYS A 247 -10.56 18.26 16.08
N ASP A 248 -11.84 18.44 15.76
CA ASP A 248 -12.89 18.76 16.73
C ASP A 248 -13.22 17.57 17.66
N ASN A 249 -12.86 16.34 17.27
CA ASN A 249 -13.01 15.12 18.07
C ASN A 249 -11.74 14.70 18.85
N ASP A 250 -10.54 15.09 18.42
CA ASP A 250 -9.26 14.85 19.10
C ASP A 250 -8.39 16.12 19.05
N ASP A 251 -8.32 16.85 20.18
CA ASP A 251 -7.47 18.05 20.31
C ASP A 251 -6.00 17.78 19.98
N ALA A 252 -5.52 16.54 20.13
CA ALA A 252 -4.16 16.16 19.80
C ALA A 252 -3.97 15.78 18.32
N PHE A 253 -5.03 15.63 17.52
CA PHE A 253 -4.94 15.57 16.06
C PHE A 253 -4.41 16.90 15.51
N GLN A 254 -3.59 16.82 14.47
CA GLN A 254 -2.95 17.97 13.83
C GLN A 254 -2.96 17.77 12.32
N TYR A 255 -3.35 18.80 11.59
CA TYR A 255 -3.30 18.83 10.13
C TYR A 255 -2.95 20.23 9.64
N ASP A 256 -2.42 20.32 8.43
CA ASP A 256 -2.14 21.59 7.74
C ASP A 256 -2.14 21.32 6.23
N PHE A 257 -2.36 22.37 5.44
CA PHE A 257 -2.48 22.28 3.99
C PHE A 257 -2.04 23.57 3.30
N THR A 258 -1.70 23.47 2.03
CA THR A 258 -1.44 24.65 1.17
C THR A 258 -2.31 24.63 -0.07
N LEU A 259 -2.67 25.82 -0.53
CA LEU A 259 -3.39 26.06 -1.79
C LEU A 259 -2.47 26.80 -2.76
N ASP A 260 -2.65 26.56 -4.06
CA ASP A 260 -1.99 27.38 -5.08
C ASP A 260 -2.77 28.66 -5.43
N GLU A 261 -2.22 29.43 -6.36
CA GLU A 261 -2.81 30.67 -6.92
C GLU A 261 -4.20 30.48 -7.55
N SER A 262 -4.66 29.24 -7.73
CA SER A 262 -5.99 28.85 -8.25
C SER A 262 -6.85 28.15 -7.19
N ASN A 263 -6.57 28.36 -5.90
CA ASN A 263 -7.21 27.71 -4.74
C ASN A 263 -7.18 26.17 -4.78
N LYS A 264 -6.27 25.55 -5.55
CA LYS A 264 -6.16 24.09 -5.61
C LYS A 264 -5.25 23.57 -4.53
N LEU A 265 -5.71 22.54 -3.81
CA LEU A 265 -4.92 21.84 -2.81
C LEU A 265 -3.56 21.39 -3.40
N GLU A 266 -2.45 21.91 -2.87
CA GLU A 266 -1.11 21.47 -3.25
C GLU A 266 -0.63 20.36 -2.33
N HIS A 267 -0.72 20.58 -1.03
CA HIS A 267 -0.17 19.72 -0.01
C HIS A 267 -1.17 19.57 1.13
N ILE A 268 -1.21 18.40 1.76
CA ILE A 268 -1.94 18.17 3.01
C ILE A 268 -1.16 17.18 3.87
N ILE A 269 -0.96 17.54 5.14
CA ILE A 269 -0.31 16.70 6.15
C ILE A 269 -1.31 16.38 7.26
N SER A 270 -1.25 15.18 7.82
CA SER A 270 -2.11 14.75 8.93
C SER A 270 -1.34 13.87 9.91
N VAL A 271 -1.50 14.16 11.20
CA VAL A 271 -0.84 13.49 12.32
C VAL A 271 -1.87 13.27 13.44
N PHE A 272 -2.05 12.01 13.85
CA PHE A 272 -3.00 11.62 14.90
C PHE A 272 -2.42 11.86 16.30
N GLY A 273 -3.28 12.12 17.31
CA GLY A 273 -2.82 12.40 18.67
C GLY A 273 -1.97 11.29 19.29
N ASP A 274 -2.31 10.02 19.03
CA ASP A 274 -1.49 8.85 19.41
C ASP A 274 -0.13 8.85 18.74
N SER A 275 -0.04 9.27 17.47
CA SER A 275 1.22 9.36 16.75
C SER A 275 2.15 10.42 17.34
N ILE A 276 1.63 11.57 17.80
CA ILE A 276 2.43 12.58 18.52
C ILE A 276 2.94 12.03 19.85
N ARG A 277 2.07 11.35 20.62
CA ARG A 277 2.45 10.69 21.89
C ARG A 277 3.53 9.64 21.66
N ALA A 278 3.39 8.81 20.62
CA ALA A 278 4.35 7.77 20.30
C ALA A 278 5.69 8.33 19.80
N TYR A 279 5.67 9.45 19.08
CA TYR A 279 6.87 10.14 18.63
C TYR A 279 7.67 10.76 19.80
N GLU A 280 7.00 11.20 20.87
CA GLU A 280 7.72 11.67 22.06
C GLU A 280 8.62 10.60 22.66
N ALA A 281 8.17 9.34 22.71
CA ALA A 281 8.95 8.21 23.22
C ALA A 281 9.94 7.62 22.18
N PHE A 282 9.54 7.55 20.91
CA PHE A 282 10.24 6.74 19.88
C PHE A 282 10.57 7.49 18.57
N GLY A 283 10.43 8.80 18.54
CA GLY A 283 10.82 9.67 17.42
C GLY A 283 12.32 9.98 17.36
N ASP A 284 13.16 9.17 17.99
CA ASP A 284 14.63 9.29 17.92
C ASP A 284 15.17 8.81 16.57
N VAL A 285 14.59 7.75 16.00
CA VAL A 285 14.91 7.24 14.65
C VAL A 285 13.64 7.14 13.82
N VAL A 286 13.64 7.83 12.68
CA VAL A 286 12.47 7.96 11.81
C VAL A 286 12.84 7.56 10.39
N VAL A 287 12.00 6.73 9.76
CA VAL A 287 11.97 6.58 8.31
C VAL A 287 10.97 7.59 7.78
N PHE A 288 11.40 8.44 6.85
CA PHE A 288 10.49 9.22 6.00
C PHE A 288 10.66 8.77 4.55
N ASP A 289 9.58 8.24 3.97
CA ASP A 289 9.62 7.58 2.68
C ASP A 289 8.47 8.05 1.81
N THR A 290 8.70 8.14 0.49
CA THR A 290 7.67 8.44 -0.53
C THR A 290 7.46 7.29 -1.53
N PRO A 291 7.23 6.04 -1.10
CA PRO A 291 7.26 4.89 -1.99
C PRO A 291 5.94 4.71 -2.78
N TYR A 292 4.91 5.50 -2.46
CA TYR A 292 3.58 5.42 -3.06
C TYR A 292 3.14 6.74 -3.67
N ARG A 293 2.33 6.60 -4.73
CA ARG A 293 1.43 7.63 -5.20
C ARG A 293 0.02 7.13 -4.95
N ILE A 294 -0.69 7.80 -4.06
CA ILE A 294 -2.12 7.61 -3.85
C ILE A 294 -2.84 8.53 -4.84
N ASN A 295 -4.11 8.22 -5.12
CA ASN A 295 -5.10 9.08 -5.74
C ASN A 295 -5.05 9.27 -7.27
N ARG A 296 -6.20 9.72 -7.77
CA ARG A 296 -6.48 10.11 -9.17
C ARG A 296 -5.63 11.30 -9.67
N TYR A 297 -4.95 12.00 -8.77
CA TYR A 297 -4.14 13.20 -9.01
C TYR A 297 -2.63 12.91 -9.08
N ASP A 298 -2.19 11.65 -8.90
CA ASP A 298 -0.78 11.22 -8.98
C ASP A 298 0.12 11.92 -7.93
N MET A 299 -0.43 12.20 -6.74
CA MET A 299 0.28 12.86 -5.64
C MET A 299 1.22 11.91 -4.90
N PRO A 300 2.52 12.25 -4.72
CA PRO A 300 3.41 11.52 -3.81
C PRO A 300 2.88 11.48 -2.38
N LEU A 301 2.85 10.28 -1.80
CA LEU A 301 2.55 10.06 -0.39
C LEU A 301 3.85 9.93 0.39
N GLY A 302 4.09 10.84 1.32
CA GLY A 302 5.10 10.70 2.36
C GLY A 302 4.54 10.05 3.62
N LEU A 303 5.30 9.16 4.26
CA LEU A 303 4.95 8.51 5.52
C LEU A 303 6.11 8.58 6.51
N TRP A 304 5.83 9.00 7.74
CA TRP A 304 6.79 8.95 8.85
C TRP A 304 6.54 7.69 9.70
N VAL A 305 7.57 6.86 9.85
CA VAL A 305 7.48 5.55 10.52
C VAL A 305 8.71 5.33 11.42
N GLY A 306 8.49 4.92 12.67
CA GLY A 306 9.56 4.57 13.63
C GLY A 306 9.46 3.13 14.13
N VAL A 307 10.12 2.83 15.26
CA VAL A 307 10.06 1.52 15.92
C VAL A 307 10.03 1.64 17.45
N ASN A 308 9.07 0.98 18.09
CA ASN A 308 8.91 0.99 19.55
C ASN A 308 9.93 0.09 20.27
N ASN A 309 9.91 0.14 21.59
CA ASN A 309 10.68 -0.71 22.50
C ASN A 309 10.44 -2.23 22.30
N HIS A 310 9.34 -2.64 21.68
CA HIS A 310 9.03 -4.04 21.34
C HIS A 310 9.44 -4.44 19.91
N GLY A 311 10.20 -3.59 19.20
CA GLY A 311 10.62 -3.89 17.83
C GLY A 311 9.46 -3.86 16.82
N SER A 312 8.34 -3.21 17.14
CA SER A 312 7.20 -3.05 16.23
C SER A 312 7.23 -1.66 15.59
N SER A 313 7.07 -1.62 14.26
CA SER A 313 6.92 -0.36 13.51
C SER A 313 5.75 0.48 14.04
N ILE A 314 5.98 1.78 14.24
CA ILE A 314 4.99 2.78 14.67
C ILE A 314 4.75 3.75 13.51
N PHE A 315 3.51 4.17 13.29
CA PHE A 315 3.20 5.27 12.38
C PHE A 315 3.19 6.62 13.13
N PHE A 316 3.88 7.62 12.58
CA PHE A 316 3.97 8.96 13.16
C PHE A 316 3.21 10.03 12.37
N GLY A 317 2.86 9.80 11.10
CA GLY A 317 2.16 10.78 10.28
C GLY A 317 2.22 10.49 8.78
N CYS A 318 1.36 11.16 8.03
CA CYS A 318 1.35 11.08 6.57
C CYS A 318 1.21 12.46 5.92
N VAL A 319 1.74 12.60 4.71
CA VAL A 319 1.61 13.79 3.87
C VAL A 319 1.30 13.40 2.43
N LEU A 320 0.39 14.12 1.78
CA LEU A 320 0.24 14.11 0.33
C LEU A 320 0.86 15.39 -0.23
N LEU A 321 1.76 15.24 -1.19
CA LEU A 321 2.50 16.34 -1.83
C LEU A 321 2.04 16.55 -3.27
N ARG A 322 2.29 17.73 -3.82
CA ARG A 322 2.04 18.04 -5.23
C ARG A 322 3.06 17.36 -6.12
N ASP A 323 4.34 17.42 -5.71
CA ASP A 323 5.46 16.80 -6.40
C ASP A 323 6.67 16.58 -5.46
N GLU A 324 7.63 15.79 -5.96
CA GLU A 324 8.91 15.49 -5.30
C GLU A 324 9.92 16.62 -5.58
N LYS A 325 9.69 17.82 -5.02
CA LYS A 325 10.60 18.98 -5.11
C LYS A 325 11.01 19.50 -3.73
N ILE A 326 12.10 20.27 -3.69
CA ILE A 326 12.68 20.82 -2.47
C ILE A 326 11.65 21.63 -1.66
N PRO A 327 10.86 22.58 -2.23
CA PRO A 327 9.90 23.35 -1.45
C PRO A 327 8.82 22.48 -0.78
N SER A 328 8.33 21.46 -1.48
CA SER A 328 7.31 20.54 -0.99
C SER A 328 7.82 19.64 0.13
N PHE A 329 9.05 19.12 0.01
CA PHE A 329 9.70 18.38 1.09
C PHE A 329 10.06 19.28 2.28
N THR A 330 10.54 20.51 2.04
CA THR A 330 10.78 21.52 3.09
C THR A 330 9.50 21.82 3.86
N TRP A 331 8.37 22.06 3.18
CA TRP A 331 7.08 22.28 3.83
C TRP A 331 6.64 21.06 4.64
N ALA A 332 6.79 19.85 4.10
CA ALA A 332 6.45 18.61 4.80
C ALA A 332 7.24 18.44 6.11
N LEU A 333 8.56 18.63 6.05
CA LEU A 333 9.45 18.51 7.21
C LEU A 333 9.15 19.59 8.26
N LYS A 334 9.01 20.86 7.87
CA LYS A 334 8.63 21.95 8.78
C LYS A 334 7.30 21.67 9.49
N SER A 335 6.28 21.28 8.73
CA SER A 335 4.93 21.04 9.26
C SER A 335 4.92 19.85 10.23
N PHE A 336 5.60 18.76 9.87
CA PHE A 336 5.75 17.60 10.75
C PHE A 336 6.48 17.96 12.05
N VAL A 337 7.64 18.62 11.97
CA VAL A 337 8.43 19.06 13.14
C VAL A 337 7.62 19.99 14.05
N ARG A 338 6.83 20.92 13.48
CA ARG A 338 5.92 21.79 14.23
C ARG A 338 4.90 20.98 15.03
N PHE A 339 4.26 19.98 14.42
CA PHE A 339 3.27 19.14 15.12
C PHE A 339 3.87 18.29 16.25
N VAL A 340 5.10 17.77 16.07
CA VAL A 340 5.83 17.06 17.13
C VAL A 340 6.58 18.01 18.09
N LYS A 341 6.07 19.23 18.26
CA LYS A 341 6.53 20.25 19.21
C LYS A 341 8.02 20.61 19.07
N GLY A 342 8.52 20.67 17.84
CA GLY A 342 9.91 21.01 17.54
C GLY A 342 10.92 19.88 17.78
N LYS A 343 10.50 18.68 18.16
CA LYS A 343 11.41 17.56 18.43
C LYS A 343 11.91 16.94 17.11
N CYS A 344 13.06 17.39 16.63
CA CYS A 344 13.74 16.74 15.51
C CYS A 344 14.24 15.32 15.90
N PRO A 345 14.26 14.35 14.96
CA PRO A 345 14.84 13.04 15.22
C PRO A 345 16.37 13.11 15.29
N GLN A 346 17.00 12.14 15.94
CA GLN A 346 18.46 12.00 15.92
C GLN A 346 18.94 11.50 14.56
N THR A 347 18.20 10.55 13.97
CA THR A 347 18.50 9.94 12.68
C THR A 347 17.25 9.87 11.81
N ILE A 348 17.37 10.28 10.54
CA ILE A 348 16.32 10.13 9.54
C ILE A 348 16.80 9.27 8.37
N LEU A 349 16.03 8.23 8.04
CA LEU A 349 16.26 7.36 6.89
C LEU A 349 15.28 7.72 5.78
N THR A 350 15.77 7.93 4.57
CA THR A 350 14.92 8.22 3.39
C THR A 350 15.23 7.29 2.23
N ASP A 351 14.50 7.43 1.12
CA ASP A 351 14.97 6.94 -0.16
C ASP A 351 16.14 7.81 -0.70
N GLN A 352 16.62 7.48 -1.90
CA GLN A 352 17.74 8.17 -2.54
C GLN A 352 17.25 9.29 -3.48
N ASP A 353 16.41 10.20 -2.96
CA ASP A 353 15.98 11.40 -3.68
C ASP A 353 16.84 12.63 -3.32
N HIS A 354 17.17 13.42 -4.34
CA HIS A 354 18.00 14.62 -4.19
C HIS A 354 17.23 15.76 -3.54
N ALA A 355 15.96 15.98 -3.91
CA ALA A 355 15.19 17.08 -3.38
C ALA A 355 14.90 16.88 -1.88
N LEU A 356 14.62 15.64 -1.48
CA LEU A 356 14.45 15.26 -0.09
C LEU A 356 15.77 15.38 0.70
N LYS A 357 16.91 14.96 0.15
CA LYS A 357 18.23 15.15 0.78
C LYS A 357 18.52 16.62 1.10
N GLU A 358 18.31 17.53 0.14
CA GLU A 358 18.56 18.96 0.33
C GLU A 358 17.57 19.58 1.34
N ALA A 359 16.29 19.17 1.31
CA ALA A 359 15.29 19.59 2.30
C ALA A 359 15.66 19.11 3.73
N VAL A 360 16.07 17.85 3.90
CA VAL A 360 16.56 17.33 5.20
C VAL A 360 17.79 18.10 5.68
N SER A 361 18.74 18.38 4.79
CA SER A 361 19.96 19.13 5.13
C SER A 361 19.68 20.58 5.56
N THR A 362 18.57 21.15 5.08
CA THR A 362 18.13 22.53 5.42
C THR A 362 17.30 22.57 6.70
N GLU A 363 16.32 21.68 6.84
CA GLU A 363 15.31 21.72 7.91
C GLU A 363 15.69 20.91 9.15
N LEU A 364 16.59 19.93 9.00
CA LEU A 364 17.04 19.02 10.06
C LEU A 364 18.59 18.99 10.15
N PRO A 365 19.29 20.13 10.27
CA PRO A 365 20.75 20.20 10.13
C PRO A 365 21.54 19.41 11.19
N ASN A 366 20.93 19.12 12.35
CA ASN A 366 21.52 18.34 13.44
C ASN A 366 21.10 16.85 13.42
N THR A 367 20.26 16.43 12.47
CA THR A 367 19.82 15.05 12.32
C THR A 367 20.75 14.30 11.37
N LYS A 368 21.20 13.10 11.74
CA LYS A 368 21.93 12.24 10.79
C LYS A 368 20.99 11.77 9.68
N HIS A 369 21.22 12.25 8.47
CA HIS A 369 20.57 11.72 7.28
C HIS A 369 21.26 10.44 6.78
N ALA A 370 20.46 9.44 6.41
CA ALA A 370 20.91 8.22 5.77
C ALA A 370 19.92 7.76 4.68
N PHE A 371 20.44 7.05 3.68
CA PHE A 371 19.64 6.36 2.68
C PHE A 371 19.33 4.94 3.14
N CYS A 372 18.06 4.57 3.05
CA CYS A 372 17.59 3.23 3.36
C CYS A 372 18.21 2.21 2.40
N ILE A 373 18.94 1.22 2.95
CA ILE A 373 19.60 0.18 2.16
C ILE A 373 18.62 -0.62 1.30
N TRP A 374 17.36 -0.75 1.72
CA TRP A 374 16.32 -1.43 0.93
C TRP A 374 16.01 -0.70 -0.39
N HIS A 375 16.00 0.64 -0.39
CA HIS A 375 15.83 1.44 -1.61
C HIS A 375 17.01 1.35 -2.56
N ILE A 376 18.23 1.15 -2.03
CA ILE A 376 19.41 0.88 -2.85
C ILE A 376 19.34 -0.55 -3.40
N ALA A 377 19.11 -1.53 -2.54
CA ALA A 377 19.04 -2.96 -2.86
C ALA A 377 18.00 -3.30 -3.93
N THR A 378 16.83 -2.65 -3.90
CA THR A 378 15.77 -2.83 -4.91
C THR A 378 16.13 -2.23 -6.27
N LYS A 379 17.03 -1.25 -6.33
CA LYS A 379 17.54 -0.65 -7.57
C LYS A 379 18.69 -1.47 -8.19
N LEU A 380 19.52 -2.15 -7.38
CA LEU A 380 20.68 -2.94 -7.85
C LEU A 380 20.39 -3.91 -9.01
N PRO A 381 19.29 -4.70 -9.03
CA PRO A 381 18.98 -5.57 -10.17
C PRO A 381 18.78 -4.78 -11.47
N THR A 382 18.16 -3.61 -11.40
CA THR A 382 17.88 -2.79 -12.58
C THR A 382 19.14 -2.14 -13.16
N TRP A 383 20.13 -1.87 -12.32
CA TRP A 383 21.42 -1.27 -12.70
C TRP A 383 22.43 -2.31 -13.18
N PHE A 384 22.49 -3.48 -12.53
CA PHE A 384 23.63 -4.40 -12.67
C PHE A 384 23.29 -5.80 -13.20
N SER A 385 22.05 -6.29 -13.13
CA SER A 385 21.76 -7.70 -13.51
C SER A 385 22.03 -7.99 -15.00
N PHE A 386 21.64 -7.08 -15.89
CA PHE A 386 21.90 -7.23 -17.33
C PHE A 386 23.38 -7.03 -17.69
N LEU A 387 24.08 -6.15 -16.95
CA LEU A 387 25.49 -5.85 -17.19
C LEU A 387 26.41 -6.99 -16.73
N LEU A 388 26.13 -7.56 -15.55
CA LEU A 388 26.97 -8.58 -14.91
C LEU A 388 26.55 -10.01 -15.25
N GLY A 389 25.30 -10.22 -15.70
CA GLY A 389 24.78 -11.54 -16.05
C GLY A 389 24.92 -12.53 -14.89
N THR A 390 25.64 -13.64 -15.14
CA THR A 390 25.90 -14.68 -14.13
C THR A 390 26.74 -14.20 -12.94
N LYS A 391 27.48 -13.09 -13.06
CA LYS A 391 28.27 -12.49 -11.96
C LYS A 391 27.42 -11.62 -11.02
N TYR A 392 26.13 -11.42 -11.30
CA TYR A 392 25.30 -10.50 -10.52
C TYR A 392 25.13 -10.92 -9.06
N ASP A 393 24.93 -12.21 -8.77
CA ASP A 393 24.73 -12.69 -7.39
C ASP A 393 26.03 -12.64 -6.57
N ASP A 394 27.19 -12.87 -7.20
CA ASP A 394 28.51 -12.63 -6.61
C ASP A 394 28.71 -11.15 -6.27
N PHE A 395 28.38 -10.25 -7.20
CA PHE A 395 28.44 -8.80 -6.97
C PHE A 395 27.50 -8.36 -5.85
N LYS A 396 26.27 -8.87 -5.83
CA LYS A 396 25.28 -8.56 -4.79
C LYS A 396 25.76 -9.03 -3.41
N THR A 397 26.37 -10.21 -3.33
CA THR A 397 26.98 -10.74 -2.11
C THR A 397 28.13 -9.85 -1.65
N GLU A 398 29.00 -9.45 -2.57
CA GLU A 398 30.14 -8.57 -2.28
C GLU A 398 29.69 -7.16 -1.86
N PHE A 399 28.69 -6.59 -2.52
CA PHE A 399 28.09 -5.31 -2.16
C PHE A 399 27.53 -5.33 -0.73
N TYR A 400 26.82 -6.39 -0.34
CA TYR A 400 26.36 -6.54 1.04
C TYR A 400 27.50 -6.78 2.04
N ARG A 401 28.61 -7.41 1.63
CA ARG A 401 29.82 -7.51 2.45
C ARG A 401 30.42 -6.13 2.71
N LEU A 402 30.56 -5.30 1.68
CA LEU A 402 31.07 -3.92 1.79
C LEU A 402 30.15 -3.02 2.60
N TYR A 403 28.84 -3.09 2.37
CA TYR A 403 27.83 -2.38 3.16
C TYR A 403 28.00 -2.62 4.67
N ASN A 404 28.31 -3.86 5.07
CA ASN A 404 28.49 -4.26 6.47
C ASN A 404 29.92 -4.07 7.01
N LEU A 405 30.84 -3.42 6.28
CA LEU A 405 32.14 -3.04 6.84
C LEU A 405 31.95 -1.96 7.90
N GLU A 406 32.75 -2.03 8.97
CA GLU A 406 32.66 -1.12 10.13
C GLU A 406 33.80 -0.09 10.18
N CYS A 407 34.74 -0.13 9.21
CA CYS A 407 35.91 0.74 9.18
C CYS A 407 36.01 1.43 7.81
N GLU A 408 36.24 2.74 7.80
CA GLU A 408 36.31 3.53 6.56
C GLU A 408 37.49 3.10 5.68
N SER A 409 38.70 2.91 6.23
CA SER A 409 39.86 2.50 5.42
C SER A 409 39.68 1.12 4.79
N ASP A 410 39.03 0.19 5.50
CA ASP A 410 38.66 -1.11 4.94
C ASP A 410 37.62 -0.94 3.83
N PHE A 411 36.63 -0.04 4.00
CA PHE A 411 35.63 0.24 2.98
C PHE A 411 36.27 0.80 1.71
N GLU A 412 37.06 1.88 1.80
CA GLU A 412 37.66 2.52 0.62
C GLU A 412 38.53 1.52 -0.16
N HIS A 413 39.40 0.77 0.54
CA HIS A 413 40.28 -0.22 -0.10
C HIS A 413 39.49 -1.38 -0.75
N GLN A 414 38.47 -1.91 -0.06
CA GLN A 414 37.71 -3.07 -0.55
C GLN A 414 36.69 -2.67 -1.62
N TRP A 415 36.25 -1.40 -1.66
CA TRP A 415 35.42 -0.85 -2.71
C TRP A 415 36.13 -0.86 -4.07
N ASP A 416 37.36 -0.33 -4.12
CA ASP A 416 38.16 -0.33 -5.36
C ASP A 416 38.41 -1.75 -5.90
N LEU A 417 38.68 -2.70 -4.99
CA LEU A 417 38.82 -4.12 -5.35
C LEU A 417 37.53 -4.72 -5.94
N MET A 418 36.35 -4.39 -5.39
CA MET A 418 35.08 -4.80 -5.96
C MET A 418 34.85 -4.17 -7.34
N VAL A 419 35.07 -2.86 -7.48
CA VAL A 419 34.86 -2.13 -8.74
C VAL A 419 35.74 -2.70 -9.86
N GLY A 420 37.01 -2.98 -9.57
CA GLY A 420 37.92 -3.65 -10.52
C GLY A 420 37.52 -5.10 -10.83
N ARG A 421 37.14 -5.90 -9.82
CA ARG A 421 36.72 -7.31 -9.99
C ARG A 421 35.52 -7.49 -10.92
N PHE A 422 34.61 -6.52 -10.93
CA PHE A 422 33.38 -6.57 -11.74
C PHE A 422 33.41 -5.67 -12.99
N ASP A 423 34.55 -5.04 -13.30
CA ASP A 423 34.74 -4.14 -14.45
C ASP A 423 33.73 -2.97 -14.49
N LEU A 424 33.58 -2.30 -13.34
CA LEU A 424 32.59 -1.24 -13.13
C LEU A 424 33.17 0.18 -13.05
N SER A 425 34.46 0.36 -13.36
CA SER A 425 35.19 1.62 -13.14
C SER A 425 34.63 2.84 -13.87
N ASN A 426 33.88 2.65 -14.97
CA ASN A 426 33.23 3.72 -15.74
C ASN A 426 31.68 3.65 -15.63
N ASN A 427 31.16 3.07 -14.54
CA ASN A 427 29.73 2.89 -14.34
C ASN A 427 29.16 4.00 -13.43
N THR A 428 28.32 4.85 -14.01
CA THR A 428 27.72 6.01 -13.31
C THR A 428 26.88 5.66 -12.08
N TYR A 429 26.34 4.44 -11.97
CA TYR A 429 25.63 4.00 -10.76
C TYR A 429 26.60 3.62 -9.63
N ILE A 430 27.76 3.04 -9.95
CA ILE A 430 28.83 2.79 -8.97
C ILE A 430 29.46 4.10 -8.53
N GLU A 431 29.75 5.03 -9.45
CA GLU A 431 30.22 6.37 -9.12
C GLU A 431 29.25 7.10 -8.16
N ALA A 432 27.94 7.06 -8.44
CA ALA A 432 26.92 7.64 -7.58
C ALA A 432 26.80 6.96 -6.21
N LEU A 433 26.92 5.62 -6.13
CA LEU A 433 26.96 4.90 -4.86
C LEU A 433 28.19 5.31 -4.03
N TYR A 434 29.37 5.38 -4.65
CA TYR A 434 30.60 5.79 -3.98
C TYR A 434 30.55 7.24 -3.48
N PHE A 435 30.07 8.15 -4.32
CA PHE A 435 29.88 9.56 -3.96
C PHE A 435 28.96 9.73 -2.73
N HIS A 436 27.95 8.87 -2.60
CA HIS A 436 27.00 8.89 -1.49
C HIS A 436 27.32 7.94 -0.33
N ARG A 437 28.50 7.30 -0.27
CA ARG A 437 28.83 6.26 0.73
C ARG A 437 28.57 6.66 2.20
N GLN A 438 28.80 7.92 2.55
CA GLN A 438 28.53 8.50 3.88
C GLN A 438 27.07 8.47 4.34
N PHE A 439 26.13 8.24 3.40
CA PHE A 439 24.70 8.13 3.66
C PHE A 439 24.21 6.68 3.73
N TRP A 440 24.99 5.68 3.30
CA TRP A 440 24.48 4.29 3.21
C TRP A 440 25.42 3.19 3.66
N ALA A 441 26.75 3.34 3.63
CA ALA A 441 27.67 2.29 4.07
C ALA A 441 27.87 2.34 5.59
N LEU A 442 27.81 1.19 6.29
CA LEU A 442 27.82 1.17 7.75
C LEU A 442 29.09 1.74 8.37
N ALA A 443 30.22 1.70 7.66
CA ALA A 443 31.49 2.32 8.05
C ALA A 443 31.36 3.79 8.44
N TYR A 444 30.45 4.55 7.80
CA TYR A 444 30.20 5.98 8.06
C TYR A 444 28.90 6.25 8.86
N LEU A 445 28.16 5.20 9.21
CA LEU A 445 26.87 5.29 9.90
C LEU A 445 26.89 4.72 11.32
N LYS A 446 27.88 3.87 11.63
CA LYS A 446 27.99 3.11 12.88
C LYS A 446 28.06 3.97 14.15
N GLU A 447 28.50 5.22 14.06
CA GLU A 447 28.57 6.12 15.23
C GLU A 447 27.23 6.77 15.59
N PHE A 448 26.23 6.70 14.70
CA PHE A 448 24.91 7.29 14.91
C PHE A 448 23.90 6.21 15.30
N PHE A 449 22.88 6.58 16.08
CA PHE A 449 21.89 5.65 16.56
C PHE A 449 20.80 5.35 15.50
N PHE A 450 20.51 4.07 15.26
CA PHE A 450 19.60 3.61 14.18
C PHE A 450 18.49 2.65 14.65
N ALA A 451 18.44 2.25 15.93
CA ALA A 451 17.41 1.35 16.48
C ALA A 451 17.16 0.02 15.71
N GLY A 452 18.11 -0.43 14.87
CA GLY A 452 17.95 -1.60 13.98
C GLY A 452 17.17 -1.34 12.67
N MET A 453 16.85 -0.09 12.35
CA MET A 453 16.07 0.32 11.16
C MET A 453 16.83 0.21 9.83
N THR A 454 18.11 -0.14 9.86
CA THR A 454 18.96 -0.32 8.67
C THR A 454 18.83 -1.68 8.00
N THR A 455 18.03 -2.61 8.53
CA THR A 455 17.90 -3.96 7.93
C THR A 455 16.82 -4.01 6.84
N THR A 456 17.10 -4.70 5.73
CA THR A 456 16.17 -4.79 4.58
C THR A 456 14.80 -5.37 4.96
N GLY A 457 14.77 -6.40 5.81
CA GLY A 457 13.53 -7.01 6.30
C GLY A 457 12.64 -6.06 7.10
N ARG A 458 13.21 -5.06 7.79
CA ARG A 458 12.43 -4.01 8.47
C ARG A 458 11.73 -3.11 7.47
N SER A 459 12.45 -2.64 6.46
CA SER A 459 11.89 -1.85 5.37
C SER A 459 10.82 -2.63 4.58
N GLU A 460 11.04 -3.92 4.33
CA GLU A 460 10.06 -4.80 3.69
C GLU A 460 8.80 -4.98 4.53
N SER A 461 8.93 -5.13 5.86
CA SER A 461 7.78 -5.20 6.77
C SER A 461 6.98 -3.90 6.78
N ILE A 462 7.64 -2.75 6.80
CA ILE A 462 6.99 -1.43 6.74
C ILE A 462 6.29 -1.26 5.39
N ASN A 463 6.99 -1.55 4.31
CA ASN A 463 6.47 -1.43 2.95
C ASN A 463 5.28 -2.39 2.70
N SER A 464 5.35 -3.62 3.20
CA SER A 464 4.26 -4.61 3.11
C SER A 464 3.08 -4.26 4.01
N TYR A 465 3.29 -3.54 5.11
CA TYR A 465 2.20 -2.99 5.93
C TYR A 465 1.47 -1.89 5.15
N ILE A 466 2.22 -0.96 4.53
CA ILE A 466 1.65 0.15 3.77
C ILE A 466 0.79 -0.33 2.59
N LYS A 467 1.22 -1.38 1.87
CA LYS A 467 0.42 -1.97 0.76
C LYS A 467 -0.95 -2.51 1.16
N LYS A 468 -1.22 -2.75 2.45
CA LYS A 468 -2.50 -3.34 2.89
C LYS A 468 -3.67 -2.35 2.84
N PHE A 469 -3.38 -1.04 2.87
CA PHE A 469 -4.40 0.00 2.98
C PHE A 469 -4.36 1.03 1.84
N LEU A 470 -3.60 0.77 0.76
CA LEU A 470 -3.50 1.66 -0.39
C LEU A 470 -3.95 0.96 -1.69
N ASP A 471 -5.02 1.46 -2.32
CA ASP A 471 -5.38 1.13 -3.70
C ASP A 471 -5.22 2.35 -4.62
N VAL A 472 -5.07 2.09 -5.92
CA VAL A 472 -4.89 3.10 -6.98
C VAL A 472 -6.16 3.96 -7.18
N ASN A 473 -7.31 3.55 -6.61
CA ASN A 473 -8.59 4.24 -6.74
C ASN A 473 -9.07 4.92 -5.45
N THR A 474 -8.29 4.89 -4.36
CA THR A 474 -8.64 5.54 -3.07
C THR A 474 -8.81 7.06 -3.24
N SER A 475 -9.90 7.63 -2.71
CA SER A 475 -10.13 9.08 -2.64
C SER A 475 -9.27 9.75 -1.56
N LEU A 476 -9.26 11.08 -1.47
CA LEU A 476 -8.54 11.78 -0.39
C LEU A 476 -9.16 11.47 0.99
N VAL A 477 -10.48 11.42 1.04
CA VAL A 477 -11.29 11.09 2.23
C VAL A 477 -11.08 9.64 2.66
N ASP A 478 -11.17 8.69 1.73
CA ASP A 478 -10.95 7.28 2.03
C ASP A 478 -9.52 7.03 2.53
N PHE A 479 -8.54 7.75 1.99
CA PHE A 479 -7.14 7.64 2.42
C PHE A 479 -6.96 8.03 3.90
N VAL A 480 -7.43 9.21 4.33
CA VAL A 480 -7.29 9.65 5.73
C VAL A 480 -7.99 8.67 6.68
N ASN A 481 -9.19 8.20 6.31
CA ASN A 481 -9.91 7.18 7.07
C ASN A 481 -9.14 5.84 7.14
N GLN A 482 -8.61 5.36 6.01
CA GLN A 482 -7.85 4.10 5.94
C GLN A 482 -6.55 4.18 6.75
N VAL A 483 -5.87 5.34 6.78
CA VAL A 483 -4.72 5.59 7.67
C VAL A 483 -5.14 5.53 9.13
N GLY A 484 -6.22 6.23 9.53
CA GLY A 484 -6.71 6.21 10.92
C GLY A 484 -7.07 4.80 11.40
N VAL A 485 -7.75 4.01 10.56
CA VAL A 485 -8.04 2.59 10.84
C VAL A 485 -6.75 1.77 10.96
N ALA A 486 -5.78 1.97 10.06
CA ALA A 486 -4.51 1.25 10.11
C ALA A 486 -3.72 1.57 11.39
N VAL A 487 -3.67 2.83 11.81
CA VAL A 487 -3.08 3.27 13.09
C VAL A 487 -3.74 2.57 14.27
N ASN A 488 -5.08 2.56 14.33
CA ASN A 488 -5.82 1.92 15.42
C ASN A 488 -5.56 0.41 15.50
N ILE A 489 -5.63 -0.30 14.37
CA ILE A 489 -5.30 -1.74 14.29
C ILE A 489 -3.85 -1.98 14.73
N ARG A 490 -2.92 -1.09 14.36
CA ARG A 490 -1.51 -1.22 14.71
C ARG A 490 -1.27 -0.99 16.21
N ASN A 491 -1.95 -0.01 16.81
CA ASN A 491 -1.92 0.24 18.25
C ASN A 491 -2.44 -1.00 19.00
N GLN A 492 -3.63 -1.50 18.65
CA GLN A 492 -4.21 -2.73 19.22
C GLN A 492 -3.26 -3.94 19.09
N THR A 493 -2.67 -4.16 17.91
CA THR A 493 -1.69 -5.25 17.70
C THR A 493 -0.45 -5.09 18.61
N GLY A 494 0.00 -3.86 18.82
CA GLY A 494 1.11 -3.54 19.74
C GLY A 494 0.74 -3.79 21.20
N GLU A 495 -0.49 -3.48 21.60
CA GLU A 495 -1.00 -3.76 22.94
C GLU A 495 -1.19 -5.26 23.19
N GLU A 496 -1.72 -6.01 22.22
CA GLU A 496 -1.78 -7.48 22.27
C GLU A 496 -0.38 -8.09 22.41
N ALA A 497 0.59 -7.64 21.60
CA ALA A 497 1.96 -8.13 21.68
C ALA A 497 2.58 -7.83 23.06
N ARG A 498 2.37 -6.62 23.59
CA ARG A 498 2.77 -6.23 24.96
C ARG A 498 2.10 -7.10 26.02
N MET A 499 0.82 -7.43 25.87
CA MET A 499 0.10 -8.30 26.80
C MET A 499 0.59 -9.74 26.75
N ARG A 500 0.74 -10.35 25.56
CA ARG A 500 1.33 -11.69 25.40
C ARG A 500 2.74 -11.77 26.01
N GLN A 501 3.53 -10.72 25.85
CA GLN A 501 4.86 -10.58 26.45
C GLN A 501 4.87 -10.42 27.98
N LYS A 502 3.76 -10.06 28.64
CA LYS A 502 3.66 -10.10 30.12
C LYS A 502 3.49 -11.53 30.66
N TYR A 503 2.93 -12.45 29.86
CA TYR A 503 2.69 -13.84 30.28
C TYR A 503 3.83 -14.79 29.94
N HIS A 504 4.71 -14.42 28.99
CA HIS A 504 5.92 -15.19 28.68
C HIS A 504 7.10 -14.75 29.56
N ASN A 505 7.50 -15.62 30.49
CA ASN A 505 8.81 -15.50 31.13
C ASN A 505 9.91 -15.65 30.06
N PRO A 506 10.92 -14.75 30.03
CA PRO A 506 12.05 -14.90 29.11
C PRO A 506 12.80 -16.21 29.40
N LEU A 507 13.02 -17.02 28.37
CA LEU A 507 13.83 -18.24 28.49
C LEU A 507 15.32 -17.85 28.55
N MET A 508 15.99 -18.14 29.67
CA MET A 508 17.44 -17.97 29.77
C MET A 508 18.15 -19.01 28.89
N LYS A 509 19.17 -18.59 28.15
CA LYS A 509 20.01 -19.44 27.29
C LYS A 509 21.38 -19.73 27.89
N THR A 510 21.86 -18.87 28.78
CA THR A 510 23.11 -19.05 29.52
C THR A 510 22.84 -19.08 31.03
N SER A 511 23.90 -19.25 31.82
CA SER A 511 23.85 -19.16 33.28
C SER A 511 24.61 -17.93 33.79
N PHE A 512 24.78 -16.90 32.95
CA PHE A 512 25.45 -15.66 33.36
C PHE A 512 24.44 -14.70 34.03
N PRO A 513 24.70 -14.17 35.24
CA PRO A 513 23.74 -13.28 35.90
C PRO A 513 23.48 -11.97 35.15
N ILE A 514 24.36 -11.59 34.22
CA ILE A 514 24.17 -10.44 33.32
C ILE A 514 22.94 -10.62 32.41
N GLU A 515 22.58 -11.86 32.11
CA GLU A 515 21.39 -12.22 31.34
C GLU A 515 20.12 -12.06 32.20
N GLU A 516 20.14 -12.54 33.45
CA GLU A 516 19.03 -12.39 34.40
C GLU A 516 18.74 -10.90 34.69
N HIS A 517 19.79 -10.12 34.94
CA HIS A 517 19.69 -8.66 35.12
C HIS A 517 19.08 -7.99 33.88
N ALA A 518 19.57 -8.29 32.68
CA ALA A 518 18.99 -7.78 31.45
C ALA A 518 17.50 -8.14 31.28
N ALA A 519 17.13 -9.39 31.55
CA ALA A 519 15.76 -9.90 31.43
C ALA A 519 14.79 -9.20 32.40
N SER A 520 15.26 -8.74 33.54
CA SER A 520 14.48 -7.98 34.52
C SER A 520 14.08 -6.58 34.00
N ILE A 521 14.97 -5.88 33.29
CA ILE A 521 14.82 -4.46 32.92
C ILE A 521 14.31 -4.27 31.48
N LEU A 522 14.85 -5.03 30.52
CA LEU A 522 14.60 -4.84 29.08
C LEU A 522 13.27 -5.43 28.62
N THR A 523 12.68 -4.87 27.57
CA THR A 523 11.59 -5.56 26.86
C THR A 523 12.08 -6.90 26.31
N PRO A 524 11.20 -7.91 26.11
CA PRO A 524 11.60 -9.19 25.51
C PRO A 524 12.33 -9.02 24.17
N TYR A 525 11.92 -8.06 23.33
CA TYR A 525 12.62 -7.74 22.08
C TYR A 525 14.08 -7.28 22.29
N ALA A 526 14.30 -6.30 23.17
CA ALA A 526 15.66 -5.80 23.42
C ALA A 526 16.51 -6.84 24.19
N PHE A 527 15.87 -7.61 25.08
CA PHE A 527 16.48 -8.74 25.76
C PHE A 527 16.94 -9.82 24.78
N GLU A 528 16.11 -10.25 23.82
CA GLU A 528 16.47 -11.26 22.81
C GLU A 528 17.69 -10.84 21.97
N LEU A 529 17.75 -9.55 21.57
CA LEU A 529 18.90 -8.99 20.85
C LEU A 529 20.18 -9.04 21.71
N LEU A 530 20.08 -8.65 22.99
CA LEU A 530 21.22 -8.66 23.89
C LEU A 530 21.65 -10.09 24.27
N GLN A 531 20.70 -10.98 24.53
CA GLN A 531 20.91 -12.39 24.80
C GLN A 531 21.68 -13.07 23.67
N HIS A 532 21.38 -12.72 22.42
CA HIS A 532 22.14 -13.21 21.27
C HIS A 532 23.61 -12.73 21.27
N GLU A 533 23.86 -11.48 21.66
CA GLU A 533 25.24 -10.98 21.83
C GLU A 533 25.94 -11.61 23.05
N ILE A 534 25.22 -11.92 24.14
CA ILE A 534 25.73 -12.68 25.29
C ILE A 534 26.15 -14.10 24.86
N GLU A 535 25.27 -14.82 24.16
CA GLU A 535 25.53 -16.17 23.64
C GLU A 535 26.78 -16.17 22.74
N LEU A 536 26.87 -15.20 21.81
CA LEU A 536 28.00 -15.08 20.90
C LEU A 536 29.29 -14.62 21.59
N SER A 537 29.23 -13.92 22.71
CA SER A 537 30.42 -13.50 23.48
C SER A 537 31.27 -14.68 23.97
N SER A 538 30.64 -15.84 24.22
CA SER A 538 31.32 -17.08 24.61
C SER A 538 32.36 -17.56 23.58
N LYS A 539 32.16 -17.22 22.30
CA LYS A 539 33.03 -17.59 21.17
C LYS A 539 34.22 -16.65 20.99
N TYR A 540 34.40 -15.68 21.89
CA TYR A 540 35.47 -14.70 21.82
C TYR A 540 36.43 -14.83 23.01
N ALA A 541 37.72 -14.58 22.77
CA ALA A 541 38.73 -14.40 23.80
C ALA A 541 39.06 -12.90 23.92
N ALA A 542 39.27 -12.42 25.13
CA ALA A 542 39.71 -11.06 25.42
C ALA A 542 41.13 -11.08 26.02
N THR A 543 42.09 -10.52 25.30
CA THR A 543 43.50 -10.40 25.71
C THR A 543 43.78 -8.96 26.13
N VAL A 544 44.45 -8.74 27.25
CA VAL A 544 44.84 -7.38 27.69
C VAL A 544 45.97 -6.89 26.79
N ILE A 545 45.85 -5.66 26.27
CA ILE A 545 46.90 -4.98 25.48
C ILE A 545 47.68 -4.03 26.39
N ASP A 546 46.95 -3.26 27.19
CA ASP A 546 47.43 -2.21 28.09
C ASP A 546 46.45 -2.12 29.28
N ASN A 547 46.76 -1.33 30.31
CA ASN A 547 45.81 -1.03 31.38
C ASN A 547 44.47 -0.59 30.78
N ASP A 548 43.39 -1.20 31.27
CA ASP A 548 42.01 -0.98 30.84
C ASP A 548 41.68 -1.24 29.36
N SER A 549 42.62 -1.72 28.54
CA SER A 549 42.43 -1.94 27.10
C SER A 549 42.61 -3.40 26.66
N TYR A 550 41.65 -3.89 25.89
CA TYR A 550 41.48 -5.29 25.54
C TYR A 550 41.36 -5.50 24.03
N LEU A 551 42.01 -6.55 23.53
CA LEU A 551 41.83 -7.10 22.19
C LEU A 551 40.86 -8.27 22.25
N VAL A 552 39.67 -8.11 21.67
CA VAL A 552 38.65 -9.16 21.66
C VAL A 552 38.57 -9.81 20.28
N ARG A 553 38.81 -11.13 20.23
CA ARG A 553 38.92 -11.92 18.99
C ARG A 553 38.09 -13.19 19.04
N HIS A 554 37.52 -13.60 17.91
CA HIS A 554 36.84 -14.88 17.80
C HIS A 554 37.86 -16.03 17.94
N HIS A 555 37.55 -17.09 18.69
CA HIS A 555 38.52 -18.12 19.05
C HIS A 555 39.15 -18.89 17.86
N THR A 556 38.50 -18.87 16.69
CA THR A 556 39.00 -19.47 15.45
C THR A 556 39.80 -18.52 14.54
N LYS A 557 39.94 -17.23 14.89
CA LYS A 557 40.61 -16.22 14.05
C LYS A 557 41.91 -15.77 14.69
N LEU A 558 42.99 -15.85 13.92
CA LEU A 558 44.33 -15.41 14.34
C LEU A 558 44.54 -13.90 14.12
N ASP A 559 43.82 -13.33 13.15
CA ASP A 559 43.86 -11.95 12.69
C ASP A 559 42.57 -11.16 13.00
N GLY A 560 42.62 -9.84 12.79
CA GLY A 560 41.51 -8.93 13.08
C GLY A 560 41.26 -8.72 14.58
N GLY A 561 39.98 -8.68 14.98
CA GLY A 561 39.52 -8.40 16.34
C GLY A 561 38.89 -7.01 16.52
N ARG A 562 38.48 -6.71 17.75
CA ARG A 562 37.96 -5.40 18.17
C ARG A 562 38.70 -4.91 19.41
N SER A 563 39.02 -3.62 19.43
CA SER A 563 39.53 -2.97 20.63
C SER A 563 38.34 -2.67 21.56
N VAL A 564 38.53 -2.90 22.85
CA VAL A 564 37.57 -2.60 23.91
C VAL A 564 38.30 -1.95 25.07
N THR A 565 37.87 -0.76 25.47
CA THR A 565 38.44 -0.02 26.62
C THR A 565 37.41 0.02 27.74
N TRP A 566 37.81 -0.38 28.96
CA TRP A 566 36.97 -0.46 30.15
C TRP A 566 37.45 0.52 31.22
N ILE A 567 36.82 1.70 31.28
CA ILE A 567 37.20 2.77 32.20
C ILE A 567 36.51 2.53 33.54
N LYS A 568 37.23 1.88 34.47
CA LYS A 568 36.65 1.39 35.73
C LYS A 568 36.11 2.49 36.62
N GLU A 569 36.75 3.67 36.71
CA GLU A 569 36.24 4.75 37.58
C GLU A 569 34.93 5.38 37.07
N LYS A 570 34.68 5.26 35.76
CA LYS A 570 33.45 5.76 35.10
C LYS A 570 32.41 4.67 34.89
N ASN A 571 32.72 3.42 35.24
CA ASN A 571 31.89 2.24 34.97
C ASN A 571 31.52 2.08 33.48
N SER A 572 32.42 2.48 32.57
CA SER A 572 32.11 2.75 31.16
C SER A 572 32.96 1.94 30.17
N ILE A 573 32.28 1.25 29.23
CA ILE A 573 32.87 0.37 28.22
C ILE A 573 32.73 0.91 26.79
N HIS A 574 33.86 1.03 26.10
CA HIS A 574 33.92 1.54 24.73
C HIS A 574 34.41 0.42 23.81
N CYS A 575 33.75 0.17 22.67
CA CYS A 575 34.17 -0.85 21.71
C CYS A 575 34.28 -0.29 20.29
N SER A 576 35.37 -0.62 19.60
CA SER A 576 35.65 -0.16 18.23
C SER A 576 34.69 -0.70 17.16
N CYS A 577 33.70 -1.54 17.50
CA CYS A 577 32.63 -1.97 16.58
C CYS A 577 31.40 -1.05 16.58
N LYS A 578 31.36 -0.07 17.51
CA LYS A 578 30.31 0.96 17.62
C LYS A 578 28.86 0.44 17.70
N GLN A 579 28.68 -0.82 18.07
CA GLN A 579 27.37 -1.48 18.03
C GLN A 579 26.39 -0.92 19.08
N PHE A 580 26.91 -0.47 20.23
CA PHE A 580 26.07 0.14 21.25
C PHE A 580 25.58 1.51 20.79
N GLU A 581 26.46 2.35 20.27
CA GLU A 581 26.10 3.64 19.66
C GLU A 581 25.10 3.45 18.50
N PHE A 582 25.27 2.41 17.68
CA PHE A 582 24.40 2.12 16.55
C PHE A 582 23.01 1.57 16.90
N SER A 583 22.89 0.77 17.97
CA SER A 583 21.68 -0.03 18.25
C SER A 583 21.11 0.11 19.66
N GLY A 584 21.85 0.72 20.59
CA GLY A 584 21.52 0.77 22.02
C GLY A 584 21.66 -0.58 22.73
N ILE A 585 22.29 -1.57 22.09
CA ILE A 585 22.52 -2.92 22.63
C ILE A 585 24.03 -3.18 22.69
N LEU A 586 24.52 -3.63 23.85
CA LEU A 586 25.93 -3.99 24.02
C LEU A 586 26.34 -5.13 23.07
N CYS A 587 27.49 -5.00 22.45
CA CYS A 587 28.06 -6.08 21.64
C CYS A 587 28.70 -7.18 22.49
N ARG A 588 28.79 -8.36 21.90
CA ARG A 588 29.57 -9.52 22.34
C ARG A 588 31.00 -9.19 22.77
N HIS A 589 31.63 -8.18 22.17
CA HIS A 589 33.01 -7.79 22.50
C HIS A 589 33.08 -7.09 23.87
N ALA A 590 32.18 -6.12 24.10
CA ALA A 590 32.05 -5.43 25.38
C ALA A 590 31.60 -6.41 26.47
N ILE A 591 30.57 -7.22 26.21
CA ILE A 591 30.08 -8.26 27.11
C ILE A 591 31.21 -9.22 27.51
N ARG A 592 32.06 -9.65 26.56
CA ARG A 592 33.18 -10.54 26.86
C ARG A 592 34.22 -9.92 27.80
N VAL A 593 34.41 -8.60 27.74
CA VAL A 593 35.31 -7.88 28.67
C VAL A 593 34.67 -7.69 30.04
N LEU A 594 33.37 -7.38 30.12
CA LEU A 594 32.63 -7.34 31.39
C LEU A 594 32.69 -8.70 32.11
N LEU A 595 32.35 -9.79 31.40
CA LEU A 595 32.42 -11.16 31.92
C LEU A 595 33.85 -11.60 32.30
N LYS A 596 34.89 -11.04 31.67
CA LYS A 596 36.29 -11.32 32.04
C LYS A 596 36.74 -10.56 33.31
N ASN A 597 36.07 -9.47 33.66
CA ASN A 597 36.35 -8.65 34.83
C ASN A 597 35.35 -8.91 35.98
N ASP A 598 34.63 -10.04 35.94
CA ASP A 598 33.61 -10.42 36.92
C ASP A 598 32.48 -9.38 37.12
N TYR A 599 32.18 -8.60 36.07
CA TYR A 599 31.02 -7.70 36.04
C TYR A 599 29.78 -8.47 35.58
N PHE A 600 28.93 -8.84 36.54
CA PHE A 600 27.70 -9.59 36.32
C PHE A 600 26.44 -8.72 36.17
N SER A 601 26.56 -7.40 36.28
CA SER A 601 25.48 -6.44 36.05
C SER A 601 25.87 -5.45 34.96
N ILE A 602 24.92 -5.13 34.09
CA ILE A 602 25.08 -4.13 33.03
C ILE A 602 25.05 -2.74 33.65
N PRO A 603 26.03 -1.85 33.38
CA PRO A 603 25.97 -0.46 33.84
C PRO A 603 24.75 0.29 33.26
N GLU A 604 24.18 1.17 34.06
CA GLU A 604 22.91 1.87 33.79
C GLU A 604 22.91 2.63 32.45
N GLU A 605 24.05 3.19 32.04
CA GLU A 605 24.21 3.90 30.75
C GLU A 605 24.04 3.00 29.53
N TYR A 606 24.23 1.68 29.67
CA TYR A 606 24.04 0.69 28.61
C TYR A 606 22.63 0.08 28.56
N LEU A 607 21.72 0.59 29.39
CA LEU A 607 20.30 0.22 29.42
C LEU A 607 19.45 1.43 29.03
N PRO A 608 19.51 1.93 27.77
CA PRO A 608 18.83 3.16 27.39
C PRO A 608 17.31 3.02 27.57
N SER A 609 16.64 4.06 28.08
CA SER A 609 15.23 4.01 28.48
C SER A 609 14.32 3.44 27.40
N ARG A 610 14.57 3.78 26.12
CA ARG A 610 13.84 3.29 24.94
C ARG A 610 13.77 1.76 24.77
N TRP A 611 14.59 1.00 25.48
CA TRP A 611 14.61 -0.47 25.45
C TRP A 611 14.09 -1.12 26.74
N ARG A 612 13.75 -0.32 27.75
CA ARG A 612 13.18 -0.80 29.03
C ARG A 612 11.69 -1.08 28.90
N LYS A 613 11.19 -1.93 29.80
CA LYS A 613 9.75 -2.20 29.98
C LYS A 613 8.96 -0.93 30.34
N GLU A 614 9.59 -0.04 31.11
CA GLU A 614 9.04 1.21 31.63
C GLU A 614 8.73 2.26 30.55
N SER A 615 9.50 2.28 29.44
CA SER A 615 9.30 3.21 28.31
C SER A 615 8.09 2.85 27.42
N SER A 616 7.13 2.11 27.95
CA SER A 616 5.88 1.78 27.25
C SER A 616 5.05 3.03 27.00
N LEU A 617 4.23 3.01 25.94
CA LEU A 617 3.20 4.04 25.65
C LEU A 617 2.02 3.93 26.65
N ILE A 618 2.30 4.07 27.94
CA ILE A 618 1.27 4.32 28.94
C ILE A 618 0.84 5.77 28.71
N PRO A 619 -0.47 6.08 28.62
CA PRO A 619 -0.93 7.46 28.58
C PRO A 619 -0.54 8.18 29.87
N GLN A 620 0.58 8.92 29.84
CA GLN A 620 0.77 10.02 30.76
C GLN A 620 -0.26 11.09 30.38
N SER A 621 -1.42 11.04 31.04
CA SER A 621 -2.44 12.08 30.93
C SER A 621 -1.82 13.41 31.35
N ARG A 622 -1.58 14.31 30.38
CA ARG A 622 -0.80 15.53 30.58
C ARG A 622 -1.59 16.67 31.23
N HIS A 623 -2.57 16.33 32.07
CA HIS A 623 -3.24 17.26 32.98
C HIS A 623 -2.82 17.07 34.44
N ILE A 624 -1.85 16.17 34.72
CA ILE A 624 -1.18 16.16 36.02
C ILE A 624 -0.17 17.33 36.04
N ILE A 625 -0.63 18.47 36.54
CA ILE A 625 0.23 19.52 37.09
C ILE A 625 1.18 18.86 38.09
N ASN A 626 2.49 19.14 37.99
CA ASN A 626 3.51 18.60 38.88
C ASN A 626 3.36 19.19 40.30
N TYR A 627 2.42 18.67 41.08
CA TYR A 627 2.44 18.77 42.53
C TYR A 627 3.51 17.83 43.09
N ASN A 628 4.32 18.35 44.00
CA ASN A 628 5.48 17.67 44.54
C ASN A 628 5.08 16.49 45.46
N ASP A 629 5.76 15.36 45.23
CA ASP A 629 5.95 14.18 46.08
C ASP A 629 4.79 13.41 46.77
N ASN A 630 5.01 12.09 46.89
CA ASN A 630 4.18 11.00 47.45
C ASN A 630 2.73 10.88 46.96
N SER A 631 1.90 11.92 47.08
CA SER A 631 0.44 11.85 46.86
C SER A 631 0.04 11.35 45.46
N SER A 632 0.76 11.75 44.40
CA SER A 632 0.50 11.29 43.03
C SER A 632 0.93 9.84 42.78
N VAL A 633 1.85 9.30 43.61
CA VAL A 633 2.31 7.91 43.54
C VAL A 633 1.33 7.00 44.28
N GLU A 634 0.89 7.41 45.47
CA GLU A 634 -0.17 6.72 46.23
C GLU A 634 -1.47 6.63 45.42
N PHE A 635 -1.92 7.73 44.79
CA PHE A 635 -3.11 7.72 43.95
C PHE A 635 -2.99 6.74 42.77
N ARG A 636 -1.85 6.73 42.07
CA ARG A 636 -1.60 5.79 40.96
C ARG A 636 -1.56 4.33 41.44
N SER A 637 -0.91 4.07 42.58
CA SER A 637 -0.88 2.74 43.22
C SER A 637 -2.29 2.26 43.60
N LEU A 638 -3.11 3.13 44.18
CA LEU A 638 -4.51 2.83 44.54
C LEU A 638 -5.38 2.55 43.31
N VAL A 639 -5.26 3.33 42.24
CA VAL A 639 -5.98 3.07 40.97
C VAL A 639 -5.57 1.73 40.37
N GLN A 640 -4.28 1.40 40.37
CA GLN A 640 -3.77 0.12 39.86
C GLN A 640 -4.22 -1.07 40.72
N CYS A 641 -4.26 -0.91 42.05
CA CYS A 641 -4.81 -1.94 42.95
C CYS A 641 -6.32 -2.13 42.72
N LEU A 642 -7.07 -1.04 42.52
CA LEU A 642 -8.50 -1.10 42.23
C LEU A 642 -8.80 -1.80 40.90
N GLU A 643 -8.00 -1.55 39.85
CA GLU A 643 -8.09 -2.26 38.57
C GLU A 643 -7.86 -3.77 38.76
N VAL A 644 -6.77 -4.16 39.44
CA VAL A 644 -6.43 -5.58 39.67
C VAL A 644 -7.45 -6.30 40.56
N GLU A 645 -7.99 -5.65 41.59
CA GLU A 645 -8.99 -6.26 42.49
C GLU A 645 -10.39 -6.31 41.89
N SER A 646 -10.77 -5.33 41.05
CA SER A 646 -12.09 -5.26 40.43
C SER A 646 -12.27 -6.33 39.34
N LEU A 647 -11.26 -6.54 38.51
CA LEU A 647 -11.28 -7.50 37.39
C LEU A 647 -11.38 -8.99 37.81
N LYS A 648 -11.30 -9.31 39.11
CA LYS A 648 -11.38 -10.70 39.60
C LYS A 648 -12.77 -11.34 39.47
N THR A 649 -13.83 -10.55 39.49
CA THR A 649 -15.23 -11.04 39.40
C THR A 649 -16.15 -9.93 38.87
N LYS A 650 -17.18 -10.28 38.10
CA LYS A 650 -18.13 -9.32 37.51
C LYS A 650 -18.73 -8.34 38.53
N ASP A 651 -19.20 -8.85 39.67
CA ASP A 651 -19.83 -8.04 40.74
C ASP A 651 -18.90 -6.95 41.29
N ARG A 652 -17.58 -7.25 41.39
CA ARG A 652 -16.58 -6.28 41.82
C ARG A 652 -16.33 -5.19 40.77
N VAL A 653 -16.39 -5.51 39.48
CA VAL A 653 -16.32 -4.51 38.39
C VAL A 653 -17.52 -3.57 38.47
N GLU A 654 -18.73 -4.11 38.69
CA GLU A 654 -19.96 -3.31 38.80
C GLU A 654 -19.92 -2.37 40.01
N VAL A 655 -19.48 -2.86 41.19
CA VAL A 655 -19.29 -2.04 42.39
C VAL A 655 -18.21 -0.98 42.19
N ALA A 656 -17.03 -1.34 41.70
CA ALA A 656 -15.94 -0.40 41.45
C ALA A 656 -16.35 0.70 40.46
N THR A 657 -17.03 0.34 39.37
CA THR A 657 -17.56 1.27 38.36
C THR A 657 -18.60 2.23 38.97
N LYS A 658 -19.49 1.73 39.84
CA LYS A 658 -20.52 2.53 40.50
C LYS A 658 -19.92 3.57 41.45
N GLU A 659 -18.92 3.20 42.24
CA GLU A 659 -18.27 4.11 43.19
C GLU A 659 -17.34 5.10 42.46
N LEU A 660 -16.57 4.67 41.46
CA LEU A 660 -15.77 5.56 40.62
C LEU A 660 -16.61 6.66 39.95
N LYS A 661 -17.82 6.34 39.47
CA LYS A 661 -18.74 7.35 38.92
C LYS A 661 -19.11 8.44 39.93
N LYS A 662 -19.29 8.11 41.21
CA LYS A 662 -19.55 9.10 42.28
C LYS A 662 -18.33 9.98 42.54
N VAL A 663 -17.14 9.37 42.62
CA VAL A 663 -15.87 10.09 42.85
C VAL A 663 -15.61 11.07 41.70
N ILE A 664 -15.76 10.62 40.44
CA ILE A 664 -15.61 11.48 39.25
C ILE A 664 -16.63 12.63 39.26
N HIS A 665 -17.88 12.38 39.63
CA HIS A 665 -18.89 13.44 39.75
C HIS A 665 -18.51 14.47 40.82
N CYS A 666 -18.00 14.03 41.97
CA CYS A 666 -17.57 14.92 43.05
C CYS A 666 -16.33 15.76 42.66
N LEU A 667 -15.37 15.17 41.94
CA LEU A 667 -14.18 15.88 41.44
C LEU A 667 -14.54 16.93 40.37
N LYS A 668 -15.46 16.60 39.46
CA LYS A 668 -15.98 17.55 38.45
C LYS A 668 -16.78 18.73 39.04
N GLY A 669 -17.16 18.65 40.31
CA GLY A 669 -17.83 19.74 41.04
C GLY A 669 -16.87 20.71 41.72
N MET A 670 -15.55 20.50 41.66
CA MET A 670 -14.55 21.39 42.26
C MET A 670 -14.12 22.49 41.28
N PRO A 671 -13.97 23.75 41.71
CA PRO A 671 -13.58 24.85 40.83
C PRO A 671 -12.10 24.77 40.45
N GLU A 672 -11.80 24.97 39.16
CA GLU A 672 -10.44 25.07 38.64
C GLU A 672 -9.85 26.47 38.92
N VAL A 673 -8.56 26.52 39.26
CA VAL A 673 -7.79 27.78 39.39
C VAL A 673 -7.08 28.04 38.07
N GLN A 674 -7.39 29.16 37.43
CA GLN A 674 -6.74 29.58 36.19
C GLN A 674 -5.38 30.25 36.46
N GLU A 675 -4.33 29.76 35.81
CA GLU A 675 -3.09 30.52 35.55
C GLU A 675 -2.93 30.73 34.04
N ASN A 676 -2.39 31.89 33.66
CA ASN A 676 -2.45 32.41 32.30
C ASN A 676 -1.63 31.58 31.30
N SER A 677 -2.29 30.99 30.30
CA SER A 677 -1.65 30.49 29.09
C SER A 677 -1.30 31.64 28.14
N ILE A 678 -0.09 31.64 27.60
CA ILE A 678 0.33 32.57 26.55
C ILE A 678 -0.21 32.05 25.21
N ASP A 679 -1.11 32.80 24.58
CA ASP A 679 -1.60 32.50 23.24
C ASP A 679 -0.49 32.67 22.20
N LEU A 680 -0.29 31.63 21.39
CA LEU A 680 0.44 31.68 20.13
C LEU A 680 -0.58 31.49 18.99
N GLU A 681 -0.72 32.52 18.16
CA GLU A 681 -1.71 32.58 17.08
C GLU A 681 -1.62 31.34 16.17
N HIS A 682 -2.73 30.61 16.09
CA HIS A 682 -2.88 29.49 15.16
C HIS A 682 -3.27 30.02 13.78
N GLY A 683 -2.26 30.19 12.91
CA GLY A 683 -2.46 30.46 11.49
C GLY A 683 -2.97 29.25 10.70
N VAL A 684 -4.13 28.70 11.08
CA VAL A 684 -4.88 27.74 10.26
C VAL A 684 -5.87 28.52 9.41
N LEU A 685 -5.87 28.32 8.09
CA LEU A 685 -6.88 28.93 7.22
C LEU A 685 -8.28 28.43 7.61
N ASN A 686 -9.21 29.35 7.88
CA ASN A 686 -10.58 29.00 8.25
C ASN A 686 -11.25 28.21 7.11
N VAL A 687 -11.52 26.94 7.38
CA VAL A 687 -12.09 25.99 6.39
C VAL A 687 -13.51 26.40 5.95
N ASP A 688 -14.23 27.16 6.78
CA ASP A 688 -15.64 27.50 6.55
C ASP A 688 -15.89 28.57 5.46
N GLU A 689 -14.85 29.19 4.89
CA GLU A 689 -14.96 30.24 3.84
C GLU A 689 -14.12 29.98 2.57
N CYS A 690 -13.40 28.86 2.45
CA CYS A 690 -12.56 28.59 1.27
C CYS A 690 -13.23 27.66 0.25
N ASP A 691 -13.53 28.19 -0.94
CA ASP A 691 -13.78 27.41 -2.15
C ASP A 691 -12.47 26.71 -2.60
N VAL A 692 -12.19 25.53 -2.03
CA VAL A 692 -10.99 24.74 -2.32
C VAL A 692 -11.23 23.82 -3.51
N GLU A 693 -10.47 24.03 -4.58
CA GLU A 693 -10.49 23.17 -5.76
C GLU A 693 -9.60 21.92 -5.61
N ASN A 694 -9.93 20.87 -6.37
CA ASN A 694 -9.18 19.61 -6.38
C ASN A 694 -7.73 19.75 -6.90
N PRO A 695 -6.79 18.91 -6.42
CA PRO A 695 -5.40 18.96 -6.84
C PRO A 695 -5.19 18.87 -8.36
N ILE A 696 -4.19 19.61 -8.85
CA ILE A 696 -3.70 19.44 -10.23
C ILE A 696 -3.04 18.07 -10.35
N THR A 697 -3.32 17.32 -11.43
CA THR A 697 -2.63 16.05 -11.71
C THR A 697 -1.13 16.27 -11.88
N SER A 698 -0.32 15.63 -11.03
CA SER A 698 1.14 15.78 -11.03
C SER A 698 1.77 15.30 -12.34
N LYS A 699 2.96 15.83 -12.66
CA LYS A 699 3.76 15.45 -13.85
C LYS A 699 5.22 15.24 -13.48
N THR A 700 5.51 14.16 -12.76
CA THR A 700 6.86 13.87 -12.22
C THR A 700 7.24 12.39 -12.33
N LYS A 701 8.36 11.97 -11.73
CA LYS A 701 9.30 10.93 -12.23
C LYS A 701 8.85 9.47 -12.03
N GLY A 702 7.55 9.18 -12.07
CA GLY A 702 7.01 7.83 -12.26
C GLY A 702 7.01 7.39 -13.73
N ARG A 703 7.19 6.10 -14.01
CA ARG A 703 7.25 5.54 -15.39
C ARG A 703 6.00 5.91 -16.22
N PRO A 704 6.11 6.72 -17.28
CA PRO A 704 4.97 6.98 -18.16
C PRO A 704 4.55 5.69 -18.87
N ARG A 705 3.24 5.45 -18.96
CA ARG A 705 2.68 4.43 -19.89
C ARG A 705 2.81 4.91 -21.34
N GLY A 706 4.03 4.94 -21.87
CA GLY A 706 4.27 5.13 -23.31
C GLY A 706 5.33 6.15 -23.74
N SER A 707 6.42 6.36 -23.00
CA SER A 707 7.58 7.11 -23.53
C SER A 707 8.92 6.55 -23.04
N ARG A 708 9.62 5.82 -23.92
CA ARG A 708 11.02 5.43 -23.74
C ARG A 708 11.90 6.62 -24.11
N ALA A 709 12.59 7.22 -23.14
CA ALA A 709 13.80 7.97 -23.44
C ALA A 709 14.84 6.99 -24.00
N LYS A 710 15.46 7.34 -25.13
CA LYS A 710 16.50 6.52 -25.75
C LYS A 710 17.85 6.88 -25.15
N GLY A 711 18.57 5.89 -24.61
CA GLY A 711 19.91 6.10 -24.07
C GLY A 711 20.93 6.42 -25.16
N GLY A 712 22.08 6.98 -24.79
CA GLY A 712 23.11 7.46 -25.74
C GLY A 712 23.60 6.42 -26.77
N VAL A 713 23.54 5.12 -26.45
CA VAL A 713 23.90 4.04 -27.38
C VAL A 713 22.84 3.84 -28.49
N GLU A 714 21.59 4.30 -28.31
CA GLU A 714 20.58 4.37 -29.38
C GLU A 714 20.68 5.66 -30.23
N ALA A 715 21.46 6.65 -29.81
CA ALA A 715 21.78 7.82 -30.65
C ALA A 715 22.74 7.43 -31.78
N ALA A 716 23.64 6.48 -31.52
CA ALA A 716 24.45 5.81 -32.53
C ALA A 716 23.67 4.68 -33.24
N LYS A 717 22.63 5.03 -34.01
CA LYS A 717 22.02 4.08 -34.95
C LYS A 717 23.07 3.64 -35.98
N LYS A 718 23.58 2.41 -35.86
CA LYS A 718 24.19 1.73 -37.02
C LYS A 718 23.17 1.74 -38.17
N PRO A 719 23.55 2.13 -39.41
CA PRO A 719 22.59 2.20 -40.51
C PRO A 719 21.97 0.83 -40.80
N ARG A 720 20.65 0.78 -40.96
CA ARG A 720 19.92 -0.47 -41.22
C ARG A 720 20.16 -0.87 -42.67
N HIS A 721 21.09 -1.79 -42.87
CA HIS A 721 21.36 -2.32 -44.20
C HIS A 721 20.17 -3.15 -44.71
N CYS A 722 19.76 -2.86 -45.94
CA CYS A 722 18.70 -3.58 -46.62
C CYS A 722 19.24 -4.94 -47.12
N HIS A 723 18.93 -6.01 -46.40
CA HIS A 723 19.28 -7.39 -46.77
C HIS A 723 18.53 -7.95 -48.00
N TYR A 724 17.94 -7.09 -48.85
CA TYR A 724 17.39 -7.53 -50.13
C TYR A 724 18.53 -7.64 -51.16
N PRO A 725 18.62 -8.73 -51.95
CA PRO A 725 19.71 -8.94 -52.91
C PRO A 725 19.92 -7.74 -53.84
N ASN A 726 21.18 -7.34 -53.98
CA ASN A 726 21.64 -6.20 -54.79
C ASN A 726 21.04 -4.82 -54.40
N CYS A 727 20.51 -4.65 -53.18
CA CYS A 727 19.98 -3.35 -52.74
C CYS A 727 21.03 -2.43 -52.10
N GLY A 728 21.87 -2.94 -51.19
CA GLY A 728 22.96 -2.19 -50.53
C GLY A 728 22.59 -1.00 -49.63
N GLY A 729 21.35 -0.49 -49.71
CA GLY A 729 20.94 0.75 -49.04
C GLY A 729 20.90 0.67 -47.51
N THR A 730 21.26 1.78 -46.86
CA THR A 730 21.56 1.88 -45.42
C THR A 730 20.42 2.42 -44.55
N ASP A 731 19.35 2.90 -45.19
CA ASP A 731 18.35 3.77 -44.55
C ASP A 731 16.96 3.11 -44.45
N HIS A 732 16.83 1.88 -44.96
CA HIS A 732 15.57 1.15 -45.04
C HIS A 732 15.80 -0.37 -44.94
N ASP A 733 14.77 -1.14 -44.56
CA ASP A 733 14.83 -2.61 -44.53
C ASP A 733 14.14 -3.26 -45.73
N SER A 734 14.30 -4.58 -45.88
CA SER A 734 13.79 -5.37 -47.00
C SER A 734 12.26 -5.37 -47.15
N ARG A 735 11.49 -4.89 -46.16
CA ARG A 735 10.03 -4.73 -46.24
C ARG A 735 9.61 -3.43 -46.92
N ASN A 736 10.47 -2.40 -46.81
CA ASN A 736 10.25 -1.07 -47.38
C ASN A 736 11.16 -0.79 -48.61
N CYS A 737 11.95 -1.77 -49.04
CA CYS A 737 12.83 -1.67 -50.19
C CYS A 737 12.07 -1.34 -51.49
N LEU A 738 12.43 -0.22 -52.12
CA LEU A 738 11.86 0.23 -53.39
C LEU A 738 12.22 -0.70 -54.56
N ILE A 739 13.40 -1.33 -54.54
CA ILE A 739 13.82 -2.31 -55.56
C ILE A 739 12.96 -3.57 -55.45
N LYS A 740 12.72 -4.07 -54.23
CA LYS A 740 11.77 -5.16 -53.99
C LYS A 740 10.38 -4.79 -54.49
N ARG A 741 9.83 -3.64 -54.09
CA ARG A 741 8.50 -3.18 -54.54
C ARG A 741 8.39 -3.08 -56.06
N LYS A 742 9.39 -2.53 -56.75
CA LYS A 742 9.41 -2.49 -58.23
C LYS A 742 9.41 -3.90 -58.84
N LYS A 743 10.16 -4.85 -58.27
CA LYS A 743 10.17 -6.24 -58.74
C LYS A 743 8.85 -6.96 -58.47
N ASP A 744 8.26 -6.77 -57.30
CA ASP A 744 6.96 -7.31 -56.92
C ASP A 744 5.83 -6.73 -57.81
N SER A 745 5.88 -5.43 -58.15
CA SER A 745 4.95 -4.82 -59.12
C SER A 745 5.11 -5.37 -60.54
N LEU A 746 6.34 -5.65 -60.99
CA LEU A 746 6.60 -6.26 -62.29
C LEU A 746 6.11 -7.72 -62.36
N LEU A 747 6.26 -8.49 -61.28
CA LEU A 747 5.70 -9.83 -61.14
C LEU A 747 4.16 -9.83 -61.07
N ALA A 748 3.57 -8.83 -60.42
CA ALA A 748 2.11 -8.63 -60.40
C ALA A 748 1.55 -8.29 -61.80
N SER A 749 2.29 -7.54 -62.63
CA SER A 749 1.86 -7.26 -64.01
C SER A 749 2.01 -8.44 -64.98
N GLN A 750 2.72 -9.51 -64.59
CA GLN A 750 2.85 -10.75 -65.37
C GLN A 750 1.90 -11.87 -64.91
N SER A 751 1.13 -11.66 -63.84
CA SER A 751 0.23 -12.68 -63.24
C SER A 751 -1.25 -12.33 -63.38
N SER A 752 -1.65 -11.92 -64.58
CA SER A 752 -3.06 -11.83 -65.00
C SER A 752 -3.45 -13.08 -65.81
N PRO A 753 -4.28 -14.01 -65.28
CA PRO A 753 -4.84 -15.09 -66.09
C PRO A 753 -5.76 -14.52 -67.17
N LYS A 754 -5.69 -15.06 -68.39
CA LYS A 754 -6.68 -14.80 -69.44
C LYS A 754 -7.91 -15.69 -69.21
N LYS A 755 -9.09 -15.10 -69.45
CA LYS A 755 -10.46 -15.64 -69.36
C LYS A 755 -11.04 -15.66 -67.96
#